data_AF-A0A932WZN4-F1
#
_entry.id   AF-A0A932WZN4-F1
#
_cell.length_a   1.000
_cell.length_b   1.000
_cell.length_c   1.000
_cell.angle_alpha   90.00
_cell.angle_beta   90.00
_cell.angle_gamma   90.00
#
_symmetry.space_group_name_H-M   'P 1'
#
loop_
_entity.id
_entity.type
_entity.pdbx_description
1 polymer ?
#
loop_
_entity_poly.entity_id
_entity_poly.type
_entity_poly.pdbx_seq_one_letter_code
_entity_poly.pdbx_strand_id
1 'polypeptide(L)'
;MKKISPKTRSVILSTLAVAWGLLAAEGHAGSNGVTAAGVPLHWPSIPQVRFVINPGGVPGFSGELDRLVVAGAVRDAFRAWTGLPGAAIAFTDGGLTAQTNGSVSDGISTVTFQDPITLPPGVLAATRTAFNSSNGIIVDADILYNIQLPGSKFFSPVGADNSIDLIAVGVHEIGHLLGLDHTGIFSSIMNPYSESAGTGVSSRIIQADDAAVISALYPAATFAPSVGTITGTITTSTGTPVKSAHVVAFNDPGGVPIASQLSGPNGSYSIQGLPPGNYRILAEPLDGPIKLSNFSSFYSNGQANFTSTVLGGFSTPTTLTVAAGQSVTANVSLPPNPTTILNIDAVGMLVNGAGFFGPGPLYLPRGKFYLLGAIDDAKATDTTMGFSVPGITRVGSTTGATFSDGTPVRLQNISIAASAATGPSNLALTNASSASVLAGGVVVTVNPTMASPLREGAGFGTTLAPGGFISIFGTDLAESLASASAIPLPTSLGGVSVKIGNRFAPLISVSPGQVNALVPFEVSGSVNVQVVTGPDGAGNIIPVTLSPTAPGIFATNQQGFGQGAILNNPDPSFAAPAGSIPGAPTRPARRGEVVTIYASGLGPVTPASPTGLDSGAGGTTIPKLVNFPTVRIGGQVAAVDFAGLAPTFVGLYQVNTIVPAGVALGDNITVQITTFQGQTSNTVTIAISQ
;
A
#
# COMPACT_ATOMS: atom_id res chain seq x y z
N MET A 1 -16.84 31.51 5.70
CA MET A 1 -16.91 30.50 4.63
C MET A 1 -17.99 29.48 5.01
N LYS A 2 -19.03 29.28 4.20
CA LYS A 2 -20.07 28.25 4.45
C LYS A 2 -19.59 26.89 3.91
N LYS A 3 -19.96 25.79 4.59
CA LYS A 3 -19.67 24.42 4.14
C LYS A 3 -20.28 24.20 2.75
N ILE A 4 -19.46 23.77 1.79
CA ILE A 4 -19.90 23.36 0.45
C ILE A 4 -20.85 22.17 0.59
N SER A 5 -21.93 22.13 -0.21
CA SER A 5 -22.90 21.02 -0.13
C SER A 5 -22.22 19.68 -0.47
N PRO A 6 -22.62 18.55 0.14
CA PRO A 6 -22.04 17.23 -0.18
C PRO A 6 -22.08 16.88 -1.66
N LYS A 7 -23.13 17.31 -2.39
CA LYS A 7 -23.26 17.10 -3.84
C LYS A 7 -22.24 17.93 -4.62
N THR A 8 -22.08 19.22 -4.30
CA THR A 8 -21.07 20.08 -4.94
C THR A 8 -19.65 19.58 -4.63
N ARG A 9 -19.41 19.11 -3.40
CA ARG A 9 -18.13 18.48 -3.01
C ARG A 9 -17.87 17.20 -3.81
N SER A 10 -18.89 16.37 -4.01
CA SER A 10 -18.80 15.16 -4.83
C SER A 10 -18.50 15.47 -6.30
N VAL A 11 -19.00 16.58 -6.85
CA VAL A 11 -18.70 16.97 -8.24
C VAL A 11 -17.26 17.48 -8.37
N ILE A 12 -16.77 18.30 -7.43
CA ILE A 12 -15.37 18.74 -7.38
C ILE A 12 -14.41 17.56 -7.17
N LEU A 13 -14.78 16.60 -6.32
CA LEU A 13 -14.03 15.36 -6.14
C LEU A 13 -14.12 14.47 -7.39
N SER A 14 -15.26 14.43 -8.09
CA SER A 14 -15.40 13.66 -9.32
C SER A 14 -14.62 14.26 -10.51
N THR A 15 -14.37 15.59 -10.49
CA THR A 15 -13.42 16.21 -11.43
C THR A 15 -11.96 15.86 -11.12
N LEU A 16 -11.68 15.34 -9.91
CA LEU A 16 -10.36 14.87 -9.48
C LEU A 16 -10.18 13.35 -9.61
N ALA A 17 -11.26 12.58 -9.59
CA ALA A 17 -11.25 11.13 -9.68
C ALA A 17 -12.54 10.65 -10.33
N VAL A 18 -12.47 9.81 -11.37
CA VAL A 18 -13.35 8.63 -11.57
C VAL A 18 -13.29 8.07 -13.01
N ALA A 19 -13.20 6.73 -13.10
CA ALA A 19 -14.07 5.88 -13.93
C ALA A 19 -14.49 4.67 -13.05
N TRP A 20 -15.63 3.99 -13.28
CA TRP A 20 -16.18 2.94 -12.39
C TRP A 20 -16.07 1.51 -12.95
N GLY A 21 -16.01 0.52 -12.03
CA GLY A 21 -16.27 -0.93 -12.20
C GLY A 21 -15.01 -1.79 -12.45
N LEU A 22 -14.72 -2.94 -11.82
CA LEU A 22 -15.46 -3.90 -10.98
C LEU A 22 -14.48 -4.56 -9.97
N LEU A 23 -15.04 -5.09 -8.88
CA LEU A 23 -14.36 -5.82 -7.79
C LEU A 23 -13.40 -6.93 -8.25
N ALA A 24 -12.21 -6.97 -7.66
CA ALA A 24 -11.48 -8.22 -7.41
C ALA A 24 -11.71 -8.59 -5.94
N ALA A 25 -12.42 -9.69 -5.72
CA ALA A 25 -12.53 -10.33 -4.41
C ALA A 25 -11.36 -11.31 -4.27
N GLU A 26 -10.60 -11.21 -3.19
CA GLU A 26 -9.39 -12.00 -2.96
C GLU A 26 -9.53 -12.93 -1.76
N GLY A 27 -8.89 -14.09 -1.89
CA GLY A 27 -9.09 -15.27 -1.07
C GLY A 27 -8.24 -15.39 0.18
N HIS A 28 -8.49 -16.45 0.98
CA HIS A 28 -8.30 -16.39 2.41
C HIS A 28 -7.73 -17.65 3.17
N ALA A 29 -6.65 -17.53 4.00
CA ALA A 29 -6.44 -17.90 5.46
C ALA A 29 -5.03 -17.44 5.94
N GLY A 30 -4.62 -17.48 7.21
CA GLY A 30 -3.28 -17.09 7.72
C GLY A 30 -3.06 -17.51 9.20
N SER A 31 -1.96 -17.14 9.85
CA SER A 31 -1.59 -17.57 11.22
C SER A 31 -2.04 -16.63 12.35
N ASN A 32 -2.67 -17.19 13.40
CA ASN A 32 -3.05 -16.46 14.61
C ASN A 32 -1.95 -16.51 15.67
N GLY A 33 -1.80 -15.42 16.42
CA GLY A 33 -1.11 -15.44 17.71
C GLY A 33 -1.88 -16.35 18.65
N VAL A 34 -1.18 -17.09 19.52
CA VAL A 34 -1.81 -18.05 20.43
C VAL A 34 -1.28 -17.95 21.84
N THR A 35 -2.10 -18.36 22.82
CA THR A 35 -1.65 -18.60 24.18
C THR A 35 -0.69 -19.79 24.25
N ALA A 36 -0.03 -19.99 25.38
CA ALA A 36 0.79 -21.19 25.62
C ALA A 36 0.00 -22.52 25.50
N ALA A 37 -1.33 -22.47 25.57
CA ALA A 37 -2.22 -23.61 25.36
C ALA A 37 -2.69 -23.77 23.90
N GLY A 38 -2.27 -22.88 22.98
CA GLY A 38 -2.66 -22.92 21.57
C GLY A 38 -4.02 -22.26 21.29
N VAL A 39 -4.55 -21.44 22.21
CA VAL A 39 -5.82 -20.72 22.02
C VAL A 39 -5.55 -19.44 21.24
N PRO A 40 -6.22 -19.16 20.10
CA PRO A 40 -6.04 -17.95 19.31
C PRO A 40 -6.28 -16.67 20.11
N LEU A 41 -5.42 -15.68 19.92
CA LEU A 41 -5.58 -14.35 20.50
C LEU A 41 -6.59 -13.54 19.69
N HIS A 42 -7.53 -12.89 20.37
CA HIS A 42 -8.51 -12.04 19.72
C HIS A 42 -9.13 -11.02 20.68
N TRP A 43 -9.60 -9.90 20.15
CA TRP A 43 -10.46 -8.98 20.91
C TRP A 43 -11.87 -9.56 21.09
N PRO A 44 -12.58 -9.23 22.19
CA PRO A 44 -14.00 -9.58 22.31
C PRO A 44 -14.85 -8.85 21.25
N SER A 45 -15.51 -9.61 20.36
CA SER A 45 -16.57 -9.25 19.37
C SER A 45 -16.62 -7.82 18.79
N ILE A 46 -16.57 -7.69 17.44
CA ILE A 46 -16.38 -6.45 16.65
C ILE A 46 -15.45 -5.48 17.39
N PRO A 47 -14.12 -5.64 17.27
CA PRO A 47 -13.19 -4.76 17.94
C PRO A 47 -13.62 -3.32 17.65
N GLN A 48 -13.97 -2.57 18.68
CA GLN A 48 -13.87 -1.13 18.69
C GLN A 48 -12.61 -0.82 19.48
N VAL A 49 -11.47 -1.24 18.94
CA VAL A 49 -10.20 -1.03 19.63
C VAL A 49 -9.95 0.47 19.64
N ARG A 50 -9.93 1.03 20.84
CA ARG A 50 -9.63 2.44 21.05
C ARG A 50 -8.12 2.58 21.07
N PHE A 51 -7.59 3.43 20.19
CA PHE A 51 -6.17 3.74 20.16
C PHE A 51 -5.91 5.23 20.40
N VAL A 52 -4.73 5.56 20.90
CA VAL A 52 -4.22 6.94 21.02
C VAL A 52 -2.82 7.01 20.44
N ILE A 53 -2.43 8.18 19.91
CA ILE A 53 -1.15 8.35 19.23
C ILE A 53 -0.29 9.35 19.99
N ASN A 54 0.93 8.95 20.36
CA ASN A 54 2.01 9.88 20.66
C ASN A 54 2.87 10.06 19.41
N PRO A 55 2.75 11.18 18.67
CA PRO A 55 3.51 11.42 17.44
C PRO A 55 4.90 12.03 17.70
N GLY A 56 5.30 12.20 18.97
CA GLY A 56 6.58 12.78 19.34
C GLY A 56 7.74 11.80 19.13
N GLY A 57 8.96 12.31 19.04
CA GLY A 57 10.18 11.48 19.03
C GLY A 57 10.63 10.95 17.67
N VAL A 58 9.85 11.15 16.60
CA VAL A 58 10.27 10.79 15.24
C VAL A 58 11.32 11.79 14.71
N PRO A 59 12.57 11.35 14.44
CA PRO A 59 13.61 12.24 13.93
C PRO A 59 13.19 12.94 12.64
N GLY A 60 13.37 14.26 12.57
CA GLY A 60 12.99 15.08 11.41
C GLY A 60 11.52 15.52 11.37
N PHE A 61 10.69 15.10 12.33
CA PHE A 61 9.26 15.46 12.42
C PHE A 61 8.91 16.06 13.79
N SER A 62 9.50 17.21 14.13
CA SER A 62 9.42 17.79 15.49
C SER A 62 8.34 18.87 15.67
N GLY A 63 7.94 19.55 14.58
CA GLY A 63 6.94 20.62 14.60
C GLY A 63 5.51 20.12 14.76
N GLU A 64 4.57 21.03 15.07
CA GLU A 64 3.15 20.68 15.25
C GLU A 64 2.54 20.04 13.99
N LEU A 65 2.79 20.61 12.83
CA LEU A 65 2.34 20.07 11.55
C LEU A 65 3.01 18.75 11.19
N ASP A 66 4.30 18.59 11.50
CA ASP A 66 5.03 17.34 11.26
C ASP A 66 4.49 16.20 12.13
N ARG A 67 4.12 16.50 13.38
CA ARG A 67 3.47 15.53 14.27
C ARG A 67 2.10 15.11 13.75
N LEU A 68 1.38 15.98 13.04
CA LEU A 68 0.13 15.61 12.35
C LEU A 68 0.39 14.69 11.15
N VAL A 69 1.53 14.83 10.46
CA VAL A 69 1.95 13.89 9.40
C VAL A 69 2.24 12.51 9.99
N VAL A 70 2.99 12.45 11.10
CA VAL A 70 3.26 11.18 11.81
C VAL A 70 1.96 10.54 12.29
N ALA A 71 1.07 11.31 12.93
CA ALA A 71 -0.22 10.80 13.38
C ALA A 71 -1.11 10.36 12.21
N GLY A 72 -1.07 11.08 11.08
CA GLY A 72 -1.74 10.69 9.84
C GLY A 72 -1.25 9.34 9.32
N ALA A 73 0.06 9.13 9.29
CA ALA A 73 0.66 7.86 8.86
C ALA A 73 0.26 6.69 9.76
N VAL A 74 0.23 6.87 11.09
CA VAL A 74 -0.29 5.85 12.02
C VAL A 74 -1.76 5.55 11.73
N ARG A 75 -2.59 6.57 11.49
CA ARG A 75 -4.00 6.37 11.13
C ARG A 75 -4.18 5.62 9.82
N ASP A 76 -3.32 5.87 8.83
CA ASP A 76 -3.35 5.15 7.56
C ASP A 76 -3.04 3.67 7.74
N ALA A 77 -2.13 3.32 8.66
CA ALA A 77 -1.87 1.94 9.04
C ALA A 77 -3.11 1.26 9.64
N PHE A 78 -3.85 1.93 10.52
CA PHE A 78 -5.13 1.41 11.05
C PHE A 78 -6.21 1.26 9.97
N ARG A 79 -6.28 2.21 9.02
CA ARG A 79 -7.25 2.17 7.92
C ARG A 79 -7.04 0.99 6.97
N ALA A 80 -5.80 0.50 6.82
CA ALA A 80 -5.52 -0.67 6.00
C ALA A 80 -6.40 -1.86 6.41
N TRP A 81 -6.63 -2.04 7.71
CA TRP A 81 -7.41 -3.15 8.26
C TRP A 81 -8.93 -2.92 8.27
N THR A 82 -9.42 -1.67 8.28
CA THR A 82 -10.87 -1.38 8.32
C THR A 82 -11.55 -1.47 6.95
N GLY A 83 -10.78 -1.47 5.88
CA GLY A 83 -11.29 -1.53 4.50
C GLY A 83 -11.55 -2.94 3.96
N LEU A 84 -11.28 -3.98 4.74
CA LEU A 84 -11.31 -5.37 4.28
C LEU A 84 -12.76 -5.89 4.18
N PRO A 85 -13.26 -6.27 2.98
CA PRO A 85 -14.66 -6.68 2.79
C PRO A 85 -15.11 -7.89 3.63
N GLY A 86 -14.16 -8.78 3.98
CA GLY A 86 -14.41 -9.99 4.76
C GLY A 86 -14.39 -9.79 6.28
N ALA A 87 -13.87 -8.66 6.77
CA ALA A 87 -13.62 -8.47 8.19
C ALA A 87 -14.44 -7.31 8.80
N ALA A 88 -15.08 -7.56 9.94
CA ALA A 88 -15.80 -6.56 10.74
C ALA A 88 -14.85 -5.94 11.79
N ILE A 89 -13.94 -5.08 11.33
CA ILE A 89 -12.97 -4.39 12.19
C ILE A 89 -13.33 -2.92 12.27
N ALA A 90 -13.37 -2.37 13.49
CA ALA A 90 -13.51 -0.95 13.73
C ALA A 90 -12.44 -0.45 14.69
N PHE A 91 -11.97 0.77 14.47
CA PHE A 91 -11.09 1.44 15.41
C PHE A 91 -11.73 2.74 15.87
N THR A 92 -11.53 3.07 17.14
CA THR A 92 -11.90 4.37 17.70
C THR A 92 -10.62 5.18 17.91
N ASP A 93 -10.40 6.19 17.06
CA ASP A 93 -9.30 7.14 17.24
C ASP A 93 -9.58 8.02 18.46
N GLY A 94 -8.82 7.80 19.53
CA GLY A 94 -8.85 8.54 20.78
C GLY A 94 -8.10 9.87 20.73
N GLY A 95 -7.46 10.20 19.61
CA GLY A 95 -6.71 11.43 19.40
C GLY A 95 -5.24 11.33 19.78
N LEU A 96 -4.61 12.50 19.87
CA LEU A 96 -3.22 12.61 20.29
C LEU A 96 -3.11 12.49 21.81
N THR A 97 -2.06 11.83 22.29
CA THR A 97 -1.73 11.72 23.72
C THR A 97 -0.30 12.19 23.98
N ALA A 98 -0.03 12.62 25.21
CA ALA A 98 1.31 12.89 25.72
C ALA A 98 1.95 11.65 26.39
N GLN A 99 1.20 10.55 26.53
CA GLN A 99 1.68 9.30 27.09
C GLN A 99 2.81 8.75 26.21
N THR A 100 3.99 8.54 26.80
CA THR A 100 5.17 8.04 26.07
C THR A 100 5.34 6.54 26.22
N ASN A 101 4.79 5.95 27.28
CA ASN A 101 4.93 4.54 27.63
C ASN A 101 3.65 3.75 27.34
N GLY A 102 3.77 2.66 26.58
CA GLY A 102 2.72 1.65 26.44
C GLY A 102 2.56 0.86 27.73
N SER A 103 1.37 0.88 28.30
CA SER A 103 1.02 0.15 29.51
C SER A 103 -0.03 -0.90 29.18
N VAL A 104 0.39 -2.17 29.15
CA VAL A 104 -0.44 -3.34 28.82
C VAL A 104 -1.53 -3.71 29.84
N SER A 105 -2.02 -2.73 30.62
CA SER A 105 -3.01 -2.92 31.66
C SER A 105 -3.94 -1.72 31.86
N ASP A 106 -3.90 -0.73 30.96
CA ASP A 106 -4.76 0.46 31.05
C ASP A 106 -5.97 0.39 30.10
N GLY A 107 -6.00 -0.60 29.21
CA GLY A 107 -7.07 -0.82 28.23
C GLY A 107 -7.09 0.23 27.12
N ILE A 108 -5.98 0.93 26.92
CA ILE A 108 -5.80 1.96 25.90
C ILE A 108 -4.62 1.56 25.02
N SER A 109 -4.91 1.17 23.77
CA SER A 109 -3.87 0.89 22.79
C SER A 109 -3.08 2.15 22.42
N THR A 110 -1.89 2.30 23.00
CA THR A 110 -1.02 3.45 22.74
C THR A 110 -0.04 3.14 21.62
N VAL A 111 0.02 4.02 20.61
CA VAL A 111 1.09 4.00 19.61
C VAL A 111 2.11 5.08 19.96
N THR A 112 3.37 4.70 20.17
CA THR A 112 4.42 5.61 20.65
C THR A 112 5.78 5.34 20.02
N PHE A 113 6.57 6.39 19.85
CA PHE A 113 7.97 6.37 19.41
C PHE A 113 8.93 6.76 20.54
N GLN A 114 8.42 6.95 21.75
CA GLN A 114 9.15 7.51 22.89
C GLN A 114 9.14 6.57 24.11
N ASP A 115 8.80 5.30 23.89
CA ASP A 115 8.74 4.34 24.98
C ASP A 115 10.12 4.16 25.62
N PRO A 116 10.23 4.14 26.97
CA PRO A 116 11.51 3.92 27.65
C PRO A 116 12.06 2.50 27.46
N ILE A 117 11.26 1.52 27.02
CA ILE A 117 11.71 0.16 26.75
C ILE A 117 12.67 0.14 25.56
N THR A 118 13.88 -0.36 25.78
CA THR A 118 14.82 -0.65 24.70
C THR A 118 14.46 -1.96 24.02
N LEU A 119 14.10 -1.89 22.73
CA LEU A 119 13.86 -3.07 21.91
C LEU A 119 15.19 -3.73 21.49
N PRO A 120 15.22 -5.06 21.28
CA PRO A 120 16.42 -5.76 20.84
C PRO A 120 16.98 -5.21 19.52
N PRO A 121 18.31 -5.34 19.27
CA PRO A 121 18.90 -4.93 18.01
C PRO A 121 18.20 -5.58 16.80
N GLY A 122 17.89 -4.77 15.78
CA GLY A 122 17.22 -5.24 14.55
C GLY A 122 15.69 -5.26 14.61
N VAL A 123 15.08 -5.08 15.78
CA VAL A 123 13.62 -4.96 15.93
C VAL A 123 13.18 -3.54 15.59
N LEU A 124 12.27 -3.41 14.63
CA LEU A 124 11.78 -2.10 14.15
C LEU A 124 10.65 -1.54 15.02
N ALA A 125 9.75 -2.40 15.45
CA ALA A 125 8.68 -2.08 16.37
C ALA A 125 8.27 -3.37 17.12
N ALA A 126 7.43 -3.22 18.14
CA ALA A 126 6.85 -4.34 18.85
C ALA A 126 5.45 -4.00 19.35
N THR A 127 4.53 -4.92 19.13
CA THR A 127 3.21 -4.88 19.74
C THR A 127 3.21 -5.67 21.05
N ARG A 128 2.95 -4.97 22.14
CA ARG A 128 2.88 -5.56 23.48
C ARG A 128 1.43 -5.86 23.82
N THR A 129 1.07 -7.13 23.76
CA THR A 129 -0.31 -7.58 23.96
C THR A 129 -0.50 -8.20 25.34
N ALA A 130 -1.50 -7.75 26.10
CA ALA A 130 -2.01 -8.43 27.28
C ALA A 130 -3.31 -9.16 26.94
N PHE A 131 -3.44 -10.38 27.46
CA PHE A 131 -4.57 -11.26 27.17
C PHE A 131 -4.83 -12.25 28.30
N ASN A 132 -6.05 -12.79 28.32
CA ASN A 132 -6.40 -13.89 29.20
C ASN A 132 -5.86 -15.22 28.64
N SER A 133 -4.97 -15.87 29.38
CA SER A 133 -4.27 -17.08 28.95
C SER A 133 -5.17 -18.30 28.72
N SER A 134 -6.38 -18.32 29.28
CA SER A 134 -7.31 -19.44 29.18
C SER A 134 -8.19 -19.39 27.93
N ASN A 135 -8.52 -18.19 27.45
CA ASN A 135 -9.45 -18.00 26.33
C ASN A 135 -8.89 -17.13 25.19
N GLY A 136 -7.68 -16.61 25.31
CA GLY A 136 -7.04 -15.80 24.27
C GLY A 136 -7.60 -14.38 24.12
N ILE A 137 -8.54 -13.96 24.97
CA ILE A 137 -9.13 -12.63 24.86
C ILE A 137 -8.08 -11.57 25.18
N ILE A 138 -7.77 -10.73 24.18
CA ILE A 138 -6.94 -9.55 24.31
C ILE A 138 -7.68 -8.52 25.17
N VAL A 139 -6.98 -8.00 26.16
CA VAL A 139 -7.47 -6.95 27.07
C VAL A 139 -6.76 -5.63 26.84
N ASP A 140 -5.55 -5.66 26.30
CA ASP A 140 -4.76 -4.48 25.98
C ASP A 140 -3.70 -4.78 24.91
N ALA A 141 -3.34 -3.79 24.09
CA ALA A 141 -2.26 -3.93 23.12
C ALA A 141 -1.65 -2.57 22.76
N ASP A 142 -0.37 -2.37 23.06
CA ASP A 142 0.38 -1.15 22.74
C ASP A 142 1.38 -1.38 21.61
N ILE A 143 1.62 -0.38 20.77
CA ILE A 143 2.59 -0.45 19.67
C ILE A 143 3.76 0.50 19.96
N LEU A 144 4.95 -0.08 20.07
CA LEU A 144 6.19 0.63 20.38
C LEU A 144 7.09 0.65 19.15
N TYR A 145 7.36 1.82 18.59
CA TYR A 145 8.34 1.98 17.51
C TYR A 145 9.75 2.16 18.07
N ASN A 146 10.72 1.47 17.47
CA ASN A 146 12.12 1.59 17.85
C ASN A 146 12.77 2.81 17.18
N ILE A 147 13.00 3.91 17.91
CA ILE A 147 13.74 5.06 17.37
C ILE A 147 15.27 4.92 17.46
N GLN A 148 15.77 3.87 18.10
CA GLN A 148 17.21 3.57 18.22
C GLN A 148 17.66 2.60 17.13
N LEU A 149 17.46 3.03 15.88
CA LEU A 149 17.77 2.20 14.71
C LEU A 149 19.28 2.22 14.39
N PRO A 150 19.86 1.09 13.96
CA PRO A 150 21.27 1.04 13.61
C PRO A 150 21.58 1.88 12.35
N GLY A 151 22.75 2.53 12.34
CA GLY A 151 23.22 3.33 11.21
C GLY A 151 22.53 4.69 11.08
N SER A 152 22.33 5.14 9.84
CA SER A 152 21.63 6.41 9.51
C SER A 152 20.14 6.21 9.17
N LYS A 153 19.57 5.04 9.47
CA LYS A 153 18.17 4.71 9.17
C LYS A 153 17.23 5.47 10.12
N PHE A 154 16.08 5.88 9.61
CA PHE A 154 15.04 6.57 10.35
C PHE A 154 13.65 6.19 9.80
N PHE A 155 12.60 6.32 10.61
CA PHE A 155 11.23 6.15 10.16
C PHE A 155 10.76 7.33 9.32
N SER A 156 10.17 7.06 8.16
CA SER A 156 9.53 8.06 7.32
C SER A 156 8.01 7.81 7.25
N PRO A 157 7.16 8.78 7.65
CA PRO A 157 5.71 8.72 7.49
C PRO A 157 5.26 8.89 6.03
N VAL A 158 6.15 9.38 5.15
CA VAL A 158 5.83 9.71 3.75
C VAL A 158 6.59 8.85 2.74
N GLY A 159 7.44 7.93 3.22
CA GLY A 159 8.38 7.16 2.41
C GLY A 159 9.50 8.05 1.84
N ALA A 160 10.75 7.67 2.10
CA ALA A 160 11.93 8.39 1.60
C ALA A 160 13.09 7.42 1.35
N ASP A 161 14.07 7.87 0.57
CA ASP A 161 15.29 7.08 0.35
C ASP A 161 16.04 6.82 1.65
N ASN A 162 16.52 5.58 1.80
CA ASN A 162 17.24 5.11 2.99
C ASN A 162 16.45 5.24 4.32
N SER A 163 15.13 5.35 4.25
CA SER A 163 14.25 5.33 5.43
C SER A 163 13.54 3.99 5.58
N ILE A 164 13.00 3.74 6.77
CA ILE A 164 12.06 2.66 7.04
C ILE A 164 10.65 3.25 6.94
N ASP A 165 9.76 2.56 6.23
CA ASP A 165 8.40 3.02 6.08
C ASP A 165 7.60 2.84 7.38
N LEU A 166 7.18 3.95 7.97
CA LEU A 166 6.43 3.93 9.23
C LEU A 166 5.07 3.25 9.05
N ILE A 167 4.43 3.45 7.89
CA ILE A 167 3.10 2.91 7.61
C ILE A 167 3.18 1.39 7.46
N ALA A 168 4.12 0.85 6.68
CA ALA A 168 4.28 -0.60 6.51
C ALA A 168 4.53 -1.31 7.85
N VAL A 169 5.47 -0.79 8.66
CA VAL A 169 5.71 -1.32 10.01
C VAL A 169 4.44 -1.19 10.86
N GLY A 170 3.71 -0.08 10.76
CA GLY A 170 2.44 0.09 11.47
C GLY A 170 1.37 -0.92 11.06
N VAL A 171 1.22 -1.20 9.76
CA VAL A 171 0.23 -2.17 9.27
C VAL A 171 0.55 -3.56 9.84
N HIS A 172 1.83 -3.95 9.86
CA HIS A 172 2.31 -5.18 10.47
C HIS A 172 2.00 -5.25 11.97
N GLU A 173 2.40 -4.24 12.74
CA GLU A 173 2.16 -4.21 14.19
C GLU A 173 0.66 -4.21 14.53
N ILE A 174 -0.17 -3.55 13.72
CA ILE A 174 -1.62 -3.58 13.91
C ILE A 174 -2.19 -4.98 13.66
N GLY A 175 -1.57 -5.79 12.80
CA GLY A 175 -1.88 -7.22 12.69
C GLY A 175 -1.71 -7.95 14.02
N HIS A 176 -0.57 -7.75 14.71
CA HIS A 176 -0.35 -8.29 16.06
C HIS A 176 -1.33 -7.72 17.08
N LEU A 177 -1.64 -6.43 17.02
CA LEU A 177 -2.63 -5.80 17.88
C LEU A 177 -3.99 -6.48 17.72
N LEU A 178 -4.34 -6.90 16.50
CA LEU A 178 -5.57 -7.60 16.19
C LEU A 178 -5.52 -9.11 16.52
N GLY A 179 -4.37 -9.67 16.88
CA GLY A 179 -4.21 -11.08 17.28
C GLY A 179 -3.55 -11.98 16.24
N LEU A 180 -2.98 -11.44 15.17
CA LEU A 180 -2.22 -12.21 14.18
C LEU A 180 -0.81 -12.54 14.70
N ASP A 181 -0.25 -13.68 14.28
CA ASP A 181 1.18 -13.99 14.43
C ASP A 181 1.89 -13.65 13.11
N HIS A 182 3.20 -13.82 13.05
CA HIS A 182 3.90 -13.87 11.79
C HIS A 182 3.39 -15.01 10.91
N THR A 183 3.66 -14.95 9.60
CA THR A 183 3.38 -16.01 8.62
C THR A 183 4.64 -16.47 7.91
N GLY A 184 4.62 -17.67 7.32
CA GLY A 184 5.70 -18.17 6.47
C GLY A 184 5.58 -17.71 5.01
N ILE A 185 4.49 -17.03 4.63
CA ILE A 185 4.33 -16.47 3.29
C ILE A 185 5.16 -15.18 3.17
N PHE A 186 6.13 -15.17 2.26
CA PHE A 186 7.10 -14.08 2.14
C PHE A 186 6.48 -12.75 1.71
N SER A 187 5.44 -12.81 0.87
CA SER A 187 4.79 -11.62 0.34
C SER A 187 3.84 -10.94 1.31
N SER A 188 3.47 -11.60 2.41
CA SER A 188 2.50 -11.10 3.38
C SER A 188 3.04 -9.90 4.18
N ILE A 189 2.13 -9.04 4.65
CA ILE A 189 2.52 -7.95 5.57
C ILE A 189 2.96 -8.49 6.94
N MET A 190 2.52 -9.68 7.33
CA MET A 190 2.95 -10.37 8.55
C MET A 190 4.26 -11.15 8.38
N ASN A 191 5.03 -10.91 7.31
CA ASN A 191 6.43 -11.36 7.24
C ASN A 191 7.25 -10.68 8.37
N PRO A 192 8.01 -11.44 9.18
CA PRO A 192 8.82 -10.88 10.28
C PRO A 192 9.97 -9.96 9.84
N TYR A 193 10.26 -9.88 8.54
CA TYR A 193 11.33 -9.05 7.99
C TYR A 193 10.78 -7.94 7.11
N SER A 194 11.24 -6.71 7.36
CA SER A 194 10.96 -5.56 6.50
C SER A 194 11.72 -5.65 5.16
N GLU A 195 11.26 -4.92 4.15
CA GLU A 195 11.98 -4.73 2.89
C GLU A 195 13.43 -4.26 3.14
N SER A 196 14.39 -5.07 2.69
CA SER A 196 15.82 -4.87 2.96
C SER A 196 16.48 -3.81 2.08
N ALA A 197 15.88 -3.42 0.94
CA ALA A 197 16.55 -2.67 -0.13
C ALA A 197 15.79 -1.45 -0.69
N GLY A 198 14.73 -0.98 -0.05
CA GLY A 198 13.89 0.10 -0.59
C GLY A 198 13.18 0.94 0.47
N THR A 199 12.30 1.83 0.03
CA THR A 199 11.61 2.79 0.90
C THR A 199 10.50 2.18 1.76
N GLY A 200 10.22 0.88 1.64
CA GLY A 200 9.25 0.11 2.43
C GLY A 200 7.77 0.27 2.02
N VAL A 201 7.47 1.04 0.96
CA VAL A 201 6.10 1.44 0.62
C VAL A 201 5.27 0.31 -0.02
N SER A 202 5.94 -0.68 -0.61
CA SER A 202 5.30 -1.82 -1.29
C SER A 202 4.70 -2.81 -0.29
N SER A 203 5.33 -2.93 0.88
CA SER A 203 4.85 -3.70 2.04
C SER A 203 3.75 -2.98 2.81
N ARG A 204 3.00 -2.04 2.24
CA ARG A 204 1.79 -1.50 2.89
C ARG A 204 0.54 -2.30 2.59
N ILE A 205 0.65 -3.29 1.70
CA ILE A 205 -0.49 -3.96 1.09
C ILE A 205 -0.78 -5.25 1.86
N ILE A 206 -1.97 -5.32 2.44
CA ILE A 206 -2.51 -6.54 3.03
C ILE A 206 -2.68 -7.57 1.91
N GLN A 207 -2.03 -8.74 2.04
CA GLN A 207 -2.16 -9.82 1.07
C GLN A 207 -3.35 -10.73 1.39
N ALA A 208 -3.65 -11.64 0.46
CA ALA A 208 -4.64 -12.69 0.61
C ALA A 208 -4.53 -13.44 1.96
N ASP A 209 -3.31 -13.82 2.37
CA ASP A 209 -3.09 -14.54 3.64
C ASP A 209 -3.53 -13.71 4.87
N ASP A 210 -3.15 -12.43 4.88
CA ASP A 210 -3.41 -11.49 5.97
C ASP A 210 -4.89 -11.16 6.09
N ALA A 211 -5.53 -10.86 4.95
CA ALA A 211 -6.95 -10.49 4.84
C ALA A 211 -7.87 -11.59 5.38
N ALA A 212 -7.34 -12.78 5.55
CA ALA A 212 -8.10 -13.96 5.70
C ALA A 212 -8.14 -14.56 7.06
N VAL A 213 -6.97 -14.67 7.67
CA VAL A 213 -6.87 -14.93 9.10
C VAL A 213 -7.66 -13.87 9.85
N ILE A 214 -7.55 -12.61 9.44
CA ILE A 214 -8.26 -11.54 10.12
C ILE A 214 -9.78 -11.60 9.88
N SER A 215 -10.22 -12.00 8.68
CA SER A 215 -11.65 -12.20 8.41
C SER A 215 -12.21 -13.43 9.12
N ALA A 216 -11.42 -14.49 9.30
CA ALA A 216 -11.83 -15.64 10.11
C ALA A 216 -11.91 -15.28 11.60
N LEU A 217 -11.03 -14.40 12.07
CA LEU A 217 -11.00 -13.94 13.46
C LEU A 217 -12.14 -12.94 13.77
N TYR A 218 -12.43 -12.04 12.83
CA TYR A 218 -13.45 -10.99 12.94
C TYR A 218 -14.38 -10.99 11.72
N PRO A 219 -15.22 -12.02 11.52
CA PRO A 219 -15.98 -12.16 10.28
C PRO A 219 -17.04 -11.08 10.10
N ALA A 220 -17.04 -10.46 8.92
CA ALA A 220 -18.21 -9.72 8.45
C ALA A 220 -19.41 -10.67 8.27
N ALA A 221 -20.63 -10.14 8.34
CA ALA A 221 -21.84 -10.95 8.21
C ALA A 221 -21.91 -11.72 6.88
N THR A 222 -21.29 -11.19 5.84
CA THR A 222 -21.21 -11.79 4.50
C THR A 222 -20.08 -12.81 4.36
N PHE A 223 -19.15 -12.89 5.33
CA PHE A 223 -17.94 -13.69 5.22
C PHE A 223 -18.24 -15.19 5.25
N ALA A 224 -18.72 -15.73 6.37
CA ALA A 224 -18.91 -17.18 6.53
C ALA A 224 -19.72 -17.87 5.40
N PRO A 225 -20.80 -17.28 4.86
CA PRO A 225 -21.56 -17.89 3.75
C PRO A 225 -20.86 -17.89 2.39
N SER A 226 -19.77 -17.13 2.22
CA SER A 226 -19.07 -16.95 0.94
C SER A 226 -17.76 -17.73 0.83
N VAL A 227 -17.38 -18.47 1.86
CA VAL A 227 -16.06 -19.10 1.98
C VAL A 227 -16.15 -20.55 2.45
N GLY A 228 -15.12 -21.34 2.18
CA GLY A 228 -14.95 -22.71 2.66
C GLY A 228 -13.74 -22.86 3.57
N THR A 229 -13.38 -24.10 3.87
CA THR A 229 -12.28 -24.45 4.78
C THR A 229 -11.56 -25.71 4.29
N ILE A 230 -10.25 -25.75 4.42
CA ILE A 230 -9.47 -27.00 4.31
C ILE A 230 -8.93 -27.37 5.68
N THR A 231 -9.22 -28.59 6.13
CA THR A 231 -8.72 -29.15 7.39
C THR A 231 -7.87 -30.38 7.11
N GLY A 232 -7.03 -30.78 8.04
CA GLY A 232 -6.32 -32.04 7.92
C GLY A 232 -5.25 -32.23 8.96
N THR A 233 -4.39 -33.23 8.75
CA THR A 233 -3.21 -33.48 9.57
C THR A 233 -1.94 -33.56 8.74
N ILE A 234 -0.83 -33.11 9.31
CA ILE A 234 0.52 -33.36 8.81
C ILE A 234 1.16 -34.46 9.68
N THR A 235 1.57 -35.55 9.03
CA THR A 235 2.26 -36.67 9.70
C THR A 235 3.51 -37.06 8.94
N THR A 236 4.50 -37.63 9.62
CA THR A 236 5.60 -38.34 8.97
C THR A 236 5.10 -39.59 8.25
N SER A 237 5.95 -40.19 7.43
CA SER A 237 5.70 -41.49 6.77
C SER A 237 5.43 -42.64 7.75
N THR A 238 5.81 -42.49 9.02
CA THR A 238 5.52 -43.45 10.11
C THR A 238 4.24 -43.12 10.88
N GLY A 239 3.49 -42.09 10.47
CA GLY A 239 2.27 -41.65 11.15
C GLY A 239 2.50 -40.76 12.37
N THR A 240 3.73 -40.31 12.63
CA THR A 240 4.01 -39.40 13.75
C THR A 240 3.50 -38.01 13.42
N PRO A 241 2.72 -37.34 14.29
CA PRO A 241 2.27 -35.97 14.02
C PRO A 241 3.41 -34.97 13.94
N VAL A 242 3.29 -34.01 13.02
CA VAL A 242 4.29 -32.95 12.78
C VAL A 242 3.74 -31.63 13.29
N LYS A 243 4.36 -31.10 14.34
CA LYS A 243 4.00 -29.81 14.94
C LYS A 243 4.71 -28.65 14.23
N SER A 244 4.00 -27.54 14.04
CA SER A 244 4.49 -26.29 13.44
C SER A 244 4.94 -26.40 11.99
N ALA A 245 4.42 -27.38 11.24
CA ALA A 245 4.55 -27.36 9.79
C ALA A 245 3.76 -26.17 9.23
N HIS A 246 4.36 -25.41 8.33
CA HIS A 246 3.67 -24.35 7.61
C HIS A 246 2.85 -24.97 6.48
N VAL A 247 1.53 -24.89 6.60
CA VAL A 247 0.59 -25.47 5.64
C VAL A 247 0.01 -24.34 4.81
N VAL A 248 0.27 -24.36 3.51
CA VAL A 248 -0.12 -23.31 2.56
C VAL A 248 -1.12 -23.87 1.55
N ALA A 249 -2.25 -23.20 1.39
CA ALA A 249 -3.17 -23.41 0.28
C ALA A 249 -2.89 -22.39 -0.83
N PHE A 250 -2.68 -22.89 -2.05
CA PHE A 250 -2.48 -22.06 -3.24
C PHE A 250 -3.47 -22.46 -4.33
N ASN A 251 -3.91 -21.48 -5.13
CA ASN A 251 -4.99 -21.69 -6.10
C ASN A 251 -4.55 -22.59 -7.27
N ASP A 252 -5.51 -23.32 -7.85
CA ASP A 252 -5.31 -24.22 -8.97
C ASP A 252 -6.43 -24.07 -10.04
N PRO A 253 -6.10 -23.73 -11.29
CA PRO A 253 -4.80 -23.25 -11.76
C PRO A 253 -4.48 -21.86 -11.18
N GLY A 254 -3.20 -21.50 -11.14
CA GLY A 254 -2.77 -20.15 -10.77
C GLY A 254 -1.52 -20.13 -9.91
N GLY A 255 -1.36 -21.05 -8.97
CA GLY A 255 -0.16 -21.17 -8.15
C GLY A 255 0.04 -20.09 -7.08
N VAL A 256 -0.87 -19.12 -6.96
CA VAL A 256 -0.79 -18.01 -6.02
C VAL A 256 -1.04 -18.54 -4.61
N PRO A 257 -0.15 -18.29 -3.64
CA PRO A 257 -0.40 -18.62 -2.24
C PRO A 257 -1.54 -17.72 -1.74
N ILE A 258 -2.63 -18.36 -1.32
CA ILE A 258 -3.85 -17.66 -0.89
C ILE A 258 -3.90 -17.58 0.63
N ALA A 259 -3.35 -18.61 1.28
CA ALA A 259 -3.69 -18.86 2.65
C ALA A 259 -2.72 -19.79 3.36
N SER A 260 -2.49 -19.60 4.65
CA SER A 260 -1.65 -20.50 5.44
C SER A 260 -2.11 -20.74 6.87
N GLN A 261 -1.53 -21.76 7.52
CA GLN A 261 -1.58 -21.94 8.96
C GLN A 261 -0.41 -22.83 9.43
N LEU A 262 -0.03 -22.71 10.70
CA LEU A 262 0.85 -23.69 11.36
C LEU A 262 0.05 -24.88 11.92
N SER A 263 0.58 -26.08 11.77
CA SER A 263 0.01 -27.29 12.37
C SER A 263 0.18 -27.33 13.90
N GLY A 264 -0.81 -27.86 14.60
CA GLY A 264 -0.80 -28.05 16.05
C GLY A 264 0.06 -29.24 16.52
N PRO A 265 0.15 -29.48 17.85
CA PRO A 265 0.94 -30.57 18.43
C PRO A 265 0.56 -31.98 17.99
N ASN A 266 -0.70 -32.18 17.61
CA ASN A 266 -1.25 -33.41 17.04
C ASN A 266 -1.19 -33.43 15.50
N GLY A 267 -0.46 -32.50 14.88
CA GLY A 267 -0.34 -32.35 13.44
C GLY A 267 -1.55 -31.73 12.76
N SER A 268 -2.63 -31.41 13.48
CA SER A 268 -3.85 -30.89 12.85
C SER A 268 -3.70 -29.44 12.39
N TYR A 269 -4.34 -29.09 11.29
CA TYR A 269 -4.45 -27.73 10.77
C TYR A 269 -5.86 -27.47 10.21
N SER A 270 -6.23 -26.20 10.06
CA SER A 270 -7.52 -25.70 9.60
C SER A 270 -7.39 -24.33 8.91
N ILE A 271 -7.17 -24.35 7.60
CA ILE A 271 -7.10 -23.17 6.73
C ILE A 271 -8.54 -22.71 6.44
N GLN A 272 -8.99 -21.64 7.09
CA GLN A 272 -10.35 -21.10 7.00
C GLN A 272 -10.44 -19.90 6.06
N GLY A 273 -11.62 -19.71 5.47
CA GLY A 273 -11.93 -18.53 4.68
C GLY A 273 -11.70 -18.72 3.18
N LEU A 274 -11.18 -19.83 2.70
CA LEU A 274 -10.85 -19.98 1.27
C LEU A 274 -12.07 -19.68 0.37
N PRO A 275 -11.96 -18.81 -0.65
CA PRO A 275 -13.03 -18.65 -1.63
C PRO A 275 -13.39 -19.97 -2.30
N PRO A 276 -14.58 -20.06 -2.89
CA PRO A 276 -14.90 -21.18 -3.75
C PRO A 276 -13.89 -21.26 -4.92
N GLY A 277 -13.29 -22.41 -5.12
CA GLY A 277 -12.23 -22.59 -6.10
C GLY A 277 -11.52 -23.92 -5.93
N ASN A 278 -10.47 -24.15 -6.73
CA ASN A 278 -9.60 -25.29 -6.51
C ASN A 278 -8.26 -24.86 -5.91
N TYR A 279 -7.72 -25.75 -5.09
CA TYR A 279 -6.53 -25.51 -4.29
C TYR A 279 -5.62 -26.73 -4.31
N ARG A 280 -4.34 -26.48 -4.08
CA ARG A 280 -3.35 -27.48 -3.69
C ARG A 280 -2.81 -27.12 -2.32
N ILE A 281 -2.41 -28.15 -1.57
CA ILE A 281 -1.86 -28.00 -0.22
C ILE A 281 -0.37 -28.31 -0.24
N LEU A 282 0.42 -27.36 0.23
CA LEU A 282 1.84 -27.47 0.51
C LEU A 282 2.04 -27.56 2.02
N ALA A 283 2.86 -28.49 2.48
CA ALA A 283 3.42 -28.49 3.83
C ALA A 283 4.92 -28.21 3.71
N GLU A 284 5.42 -27.17 4.37
CA GLU A 284 6.82 -26.78 4.36
C GLU A 284 7.37 -26.54 5.77
N PRO A 285 8.66 -26.82 6.00
CA PRO A 285 9.34 -26.46 7.24
C PRO A 285 9.54 -24.93 7.33
N LEU A 286 9.75 -24.46 8.56
CA LEU A 286 10.23 -23.10 8.84
C LEU A 286 11.72 -23.16 9.25
N ASP A 287 12.56 -23.53 8.29
CA ASP A 287 14.02 -23.72 8.41
C ASP A 287 14.85 -22.76 7.55
N GLY A 288 14.21 -22.01 6.64
CA GLY A 288 14.81 -20.97 5.80
C GLY A 288 14.90 -19.60 6.49
N PRO A 289 14.81 -18.47 5.75
CA PRO A 289 15.02 -17.15 6.36
C PRO A 289 13.95 -16.82 7.41
N ILE A 290 12.74 -17.37 7.27
CA ILE A 290 11.71 -17.35 8.31
C ILE A 290 11.79 -18.66 9.11
N LYS A 291 12.01 -18.55 10.41
CA LYS A 291 12.27 -19.67 11.32
C LYS A 291 11.19 -19.79 12.39
N LEU A 292 11.08 -20.96 13.01
CA LEU A 292 10.17 -21.18 14.14
C LEU A 292 10.35 -20.19 15.30
N SER A 293 11.55 -19.62 15.47
CA SER A 293 11.83 -18.59 16.48
C SER A 293 11.17 -17.24 16.20
N ASN A 294 10.67 -17.01 14.98
CA ASN A 294 9.93 -15.80 14.64
C ASN A 294 8.49 -15.85 15.15
N PHE A 295 7.93 -17.02 15.48
CA PHE A 295 6.53 -17.17 15.87
C PHE A 295 6.38 -17.20 17.39
N SER A 296 5.13 -17.17 17.86
CA SER A 296 4.81 -17.36 19.28
C SER A 296 5.47 -18.63 19.86
N SER A 297 5.80 -18.57 21.15
CA SER A 297 6.51 -19.65 21.87
C SER A 297 5.77 -20.99 21.86
N PHE A 298 4.48 -21.00 21.54
CA PHE A 298 3.73 -22.22 21.31
C PHE A 298 4.29 -23.03 20.12
N TYR A 299 4.74 -22.37 19.06
CA TYR A 299 5.24 -23.02 17.84
C TYR A 299 6.75 -23.23 17.82
N SER A 300 7.51 -22.51 18.66
CA SER A 300 8.97 -22.45 18.59
C SER A 300 9.70 -23.78 18.86
N ASN A 301 9.03 -24.78 19.44
CA ASN A 301 9.55 -26.13 19.67
C ASN A 301 9.01 -27.18 18.67
N GLY A 302 8.49 -26.73 17.52
CA GLY A 302 8.02 -27.58 16.44
C GLY A 302 9.13 -28.31 15.68
N GLN A 303 8.73 -29.06 14.65
CA GLN A 303 9.64 -29.75 13.74
C GLN A 303 9.89 -28.88 12.52
N ALA A 304 11.16 -28.61 12.20
CA ALA A 304 11.57 -27.88 11.00
C ALA A 304 12.52 -28.71 10.13
N ASN A 305 12.78 -29.97 10.49
CA ASN A 305 13.70 -30.84 9.77
C ASN A 305 12.94 -31.80 8.86
N PHE A 306 12.25 -31.29 7.84
CA PHE A 306 11.56 -32.11 6.84
C PHE A 306 11.50 -31.42 5.48
N THR A 307 11.33 -32.18 4.41
CA THR A 307 11.25 -31.60 3.06
C THR A 307 9.86 -31.05 2.74
N SER A 308 9.81 -29.90 2.07
CA SER A 308 8.55 -29.36 1.54
C SER A 308 7.82 -30.43 0.71
N THR A 309 6.51 -30.57 0.94
CA THR A 309 5.69 -31.64 0.36
C THR A 309 4.35 -31.07 -0.10
N VAL A 310 4.02 -31.22 -1.39
CA VAL A 310 2.68 -30.95 -1.91
C VAL A 310 1.83 -32.21 -1.80
N LEU A 311 0.58 -32.10 -1.40
CA LEU A 311 -0.37 -33.21 -1.40
C LEU A 311 -0.44 -33.85 -2.80
N GLY A 312 -0.26 -35.18 -2.89
CA GLY A 312 -0.14 -35.90 -4.17
C GLY A 312 1.26 -35.87 -4.81
N GLY A 313 2.19 -35.13 -4.24
CA GLY A 313 3.57 -34.97 -4.73
C GLY A 313 3.72 -33.89 -5.79
N PHE A 314 4.96 -33.46 -6.06
CA PHE A 314 5.24 -32.40 -7.05
C PHE A 314 5.02 -32.84 -8.50
N SER A 315 5.08 -34.14 -8.80
CA SER A 315 4.86 -34.67 -10.15
C SER A 315 3.39 -34.68 -10.56
N THR A 316 2.51 -35.01 -9.61
CA THR A 316 1.07 -35.19 -9.82
C THR A 316 0.29 -34.66 -8.61
N PRO A 317 0.35 -33.34 -8.36
CA PRO A 317 -0.25 -32.76 -7.17
C PRO A 317 -1.77 -32.96 -7.18
N THR A 318 -2.32 -33.25 -6.01
CA THR A 318 -3.77 -33.41 -5.80
C THR A 318 -4.44 -32.04 -5.75
N THR A 319 -5.39 -31.84 -6.64
CA THR A 319 -6.30 -30.69 -6.64
C THR A 319 -7.49 -30.96 -5.74
N LEU A 320 -7.83 -29.99 -4.89
CA LEU A 320 -8.98 -30.01 -3.99
C LEU A 320 -9.97 -28.92 -4.42
N THR A 321 -11.24 -29.27 -4.65
CA THR A 321 -12.29 -28.29 -4.90
C THR A 321 -12.97 -27.91 -3.59
N VAL A 322 -12.95 -26.62 -3.27
CA VAL A 322 -13.61 -26.04 -2.10
C VAL A 322 -14.80 -25.21 -2.57
N ALA A 323 -15.96 -25.42 -1.98
CA ALA A 323 -17.15 -24.60 -2.21
C ALA A 323 -17.50 -23.79 -0.96
N ALA A 324 -18.33 -22.75 -1.13
CA ALA A 324 -18.79 -21.95 0.00
C ALA A 324 -19.54 -22.82 1.02
N GLY A 325 -19.25 -22.61 2.30
CA GLY A 325 -19.76 -23.40 3.43
C GLY A 325 -19.21 -24.82 3.53
N GLN A 326 -18.35 -25.27 2.61
CA GLN A 326 -17.78 -26.62 2.68
C GLN A 326 -16.48 -26.66 3.49
N SER A 327 -16.30 -27.77 4.20
CA SER A 327 -15.02 -28.17 4.77
C SER A 327 -14.50 -29.39 4.02
N VAL A 328 -13.28 -29.30 3.50
CA VAL A 328 -12.59 -30.37 2.76
C VAL A 328 -11.43 -30.88 3.59
N THR A 329 -11.24 -32.20 3.66
CA THR A 329 -10.13 -32.80 4.41
C THR A 329 -8.95 -33.10 3.50
N ALA A 330 -7.75 -32.74 3.94
CA ALA A 330 -6.49 -32.92 3.23
C ALA A 330 -5.38 -33.38 4.18
N ASN A 331 -5.18 -34.69 4.30
CA ASN A 331 -4.12 -35.25 5.15
C ASN A 331 -2.83 -35.38 4.34
N VAL A 332 -1.76 -34.77 4.82
CA VAL A 332 -0.43 -34.81 4.16
C VAL A 332 0.47 -35.75 4.96
N SER A 333 0.92 -36.81 4.30
CA SER A 333 2.00 -37.66 4.81
C SER A 333 3.31 -37.19 4.20
N LEU A 334 4.22 -36.69 5.03
CA LEU A 334 5.57 -36.33 4.63
C LEU A 334 6.36 -37.59 4.23
N PRO A 335 7.20 -37.53 3.18
CA PRO A 335 8.11 -38.61 2.87
C PRO A 335 9.17 -38.78 3.97
N PRO A 336 9.86 -39.94 4.03
CA PRO A 336 11.07 -40.05 4.84
C PRO A 336 12.07 -38.97 4.45
N ASN A 337 12.76 -38.41 5.44
CA ASN A 337 13.77 -37.40 5.16
C ASN A 337 14.91 -37.96 4.30
N PRO A 338 15.31 -37.24 3.24
CA PRO A 338 16.52 -37.57 2.50
C PRO A 338 17.76 -37.32 3.36
N THR A 339 18.91 -37.83 2.91
CA THR A 339 20.22 -37.56 3.55
C THR A 339 20.58 -36.08 3.54
N THR A 340 20.11 -35.35 2.53
CA THR A 340 20.31 -33.91 2.34
C THR A 340 18.95 -33.30 2.06
N ILE A 341 18.47 -32.46 2.98
CA ILE A 341 17.22 -31.71 2.83
C ILE A 341 17.60 -30.37 2.21
N LEU A 342 16.97 -30.01 1.10
CA LEU A 342 17.12 -28.68 0.51
C LEU A 342 16.53 -27.63 1.45
N ASN A 343 17.19 -26.49 1.57
CA ASN A 343 16.69 -25.37 2.36
C ASN A 343 17.13 -24.05 1.73
N ILE A 344 16.15 -23.34 1.17
CA ILE A 344 16.36 -21.99 0.64
C ILE A 344 16.47 -21.02 1.81
N ASP A 345 17.69 -20.62 2.14
CA ASP A 345 17.99 -19.70 3.26
C ASP A 345 17.88 -18.22 2.82
N ALA A 346 17.98 -17.93 1.53
CA ALA A 346 17.70 -16.60 0.99
C ALA A 346 17.40 -16.64 -0.52
N VAL A 347 16.62 -15.66 -0.99
CA VAL A 347 16.34 -15.43 -2.40
C VAL A 347 16.87 -14.06 -2.83
N GLY A 348 17.28 -13.95 -4.09
CA GLY A 348 17.92 -12.74 -4.58
C GLY A 348 17.99 -12.62 -6.09
N MET A 349 18.49 -11.47 -6.54
CA MET A 349 18.78 -11.19 -7.94
C MET A 349 20.27 -10.97 -8.14
N LEU A 350 20.77 -11.37 -9.31
CA LEU A 350 22.11 -11.01 -9.75
C LEU A 350 22.03 -9.91 -10.80
N VAL A 351 22.69 -8.78 -10.53
CA VAL A 351 22.78 -7.64 -11.45
C VAL A 351 24.25 -7.31 -11.68
N ASN A 352 24.70 -7.39 -12.93
CA ASN A 352 26.10 -7.12 -13.31
C ASN A 352 27.15 -7.89 -12.47
N GLY A 353 26.84 -9.12 -12.07
CA GLY A 353 27.71 -9.98 -11.27
C GLY A 353 27.65 -9.75 -9.74
N ALA A 354 26.89 -8.75 -9.27
CA ALA A 354 26.63 -8.55 -7.84
C ALA A 354 25.30 -9.21 -7.44
N GLY A 355 25.31 -9.93 -6.31
CA GLY A 355 24.13 -10.59 -5.75
C GLY A 355 23.45 -9.73 -4.68
N PHE A 356 22.13 -9.58 -4.78
CA PHE A 356 21.30 -8.89 -3.79
C PHE A 356 20.30 -9.90 -3.22
N PHE A 357 20.55 -10.37 -2.00
CA PHE A 357 19.78 -11.42 -1.33
C PHE A 357 19.18 -10.91 -0.04
N GLY A 358 17.99 -11.37 0.30
CA GLY A 358 17.33 -10.99 1.52
C GLY A 358 16.21 -11.95 1.94
N PRO A 359 15.65 -11.71 3.13
CA PRO A 359 14.54 -12.50 3.68
C PRO A 359 13.15 -12.04 3.17
N GLY A 360 13.10 -11.05 2.27
CA GLY A 360 11.87 -10.53 1.67
C GLY A 360 11.60 -11.11 0.28
N PRO A 361 10.39 -10.92 -0.26
CA PRO A 361 10.04 -11.36 -1.60
C PRO A 361 10.72 -10.49 -2.66
N LEU A 362 10.95 -11.05 -3.85
CA LEU A 362 11.47 -10.29 -4.99
C LEU A 362 10.35 -9.69 -5.82
N TYR A 363 10.36 -8.37 -6.01
CA TYR A 363 9.34 -7.69 -6.83
C TYR A 363 9.80 -7.54 -8.28
N LEU A 364 9.24 -8.34 -9.18
CA LEU A 364 9.72 -8.48 -10.55
C LEU A 364 8.69 -7.93 -11.56
N PRO A 365 8.93 -6.75 -12.14
CA PRO A 365 8.11 -6.24 -13.24
C PRO A 365 7.98 -7.22 -14.41
N ARG A 366 6.76 -7.38 -14.93
CA ARG A 366 6.45 -8.24 -16.07
C ARG A 366 7.10 -7.76 -17.38
N GLY A 367 7.21 -8.64 -18.37
CA GLY A 367 7.81 -8.32 -19.68
C GLY A 367 9.34 -8.18 -19.66
N LYS A 368 10.03 -8.67 -18.63
CA LYS A 368 11.49 -8.57 -18.46
C LYS A 368 12.14 -9.95 -18.28
N PHE A 369 13.47 -9.95 -18.40
CA PHE A 369 14.34 -11.10 -18.11
C PHE A 369 15.11 -10.84 -16.82
N TYR A 370 15.29 -11.88 -16.02
CA TYR A 370 16.00 -11.81 -14.74
C TYR A 370 16.92 -13.01 -14.56
N LEU A 371 18.03 -12.79 -13.86
CA LEU A 371 18.85 -13.85 -13.30
C LEU A 371 18.55 -13.93 -11.80
N LEU A 372 17.76 -14.92 -11.42
CA LEU A 372 17.43 -15.16 -10.01
C LEU A 372 18.44 -16.09 -9.37
N GLY A 373 18.64 -15.88 -8.07
CA GLY A 373 19.45 -16.74 -7.22
C GLY A 373 18.66 -17.23 -6.00
N ALA A 374 18.93 -18.45 -5.58
CA ALA A 374 18.51 -18.99 -4.30
C ALA A 374 19.75 -19.54 -3.56
N ILE A 375 20.00 -19.05 -2.35
CA ILE A 375 21.05 -19.60 -1.48
C ILE A 375 20.47 -20.85 -0.83
N ASP A 376 21.14 -21.98 -1.07
CA ASP A 376 20.79 -23.29 -0.55
C ASP A 376 21.89 -23.76 0.40
N ASP A 377 21.61 -23.77 1.71
CA ASP A 377 22.60 -24.12 2.73
C ASP A 377 23.06 -25.59 2.63
N ALA A 378 22.21 -26.45 2.07
CA ALA A 378 22.43 -27.86 1.78
C ALA A 378 23.46 -28.08 0.65
N LYS A 379 23.75 -27.02 -0.10
CA LYS A 379 24.75 -26.97 -1.19
C LYS A 379 24.49 -27.99 -2.30
N ALA A 380 23.23 -28.38 -2.52
CA ALA A 380 22.90 -29.40 -3.50
C ALA A 380 23.15 -28.88 -4.94
N THR A 381 23.88 -29.65 -5.73
CA THR A 381 24.30 -29.23 -7.08
C THR A 381 23.30 -29.63 -8.17
N ASP A 382 22.38 -30.54 -7.87
CA ASP A 382 21.42 -31.19 -8.78
C ASP A 382 20.00 -30.62 -8.71
N THR A 383 19.84 -29.39 -8.22
CA THR A 383 18.54 -28.77 -8.02
C THR A 383 18.05 -28.02 -9.24
N THR A 384 16.73 -28.02 -9.39
CA THR A 384 15.97 -27.31 -10.42
C THR A 384 15.09 -26.28 -9.76
N MET A 385 15.19 -25.02 -10.21
CA MET A 385 14.30 -23.95 -9.77
C MET A 385 12.95 -24.02 -10.51
N GLY A 386 11.86 -23.73 -9.81
CA GLY A 386 10.51 -23.74 -10.34
C GLY A 386 9.66 -22.61 -9.76
N PHE A 387 8.59 -22.26 -10.49
CA PHE A 387 7.64 -21.21 -10.13
C PHE A 387 6.23 -21.73 -10.30
N SER A 388 5.33 -21.25 -9.47
CA SER A 388 3.95 -21.73 -9.41
C SER A 388 2.99 -20.92 -10.29
N VAL A 389 3.26 -19.62 -10.50
CA VAL A 389 2.39 -18.75 -11.29
C VAL A 389 2.67 -18.86 -12.79
N PRO A 390 1.63 -19.03 -13.64
CA PRO A 390 1.78 -18.98 -15.09
C PRO A 390 2.37 -17.65 -15.58
N GLY A 391 3.22 -17.72 -16.60
CA GLY A 391 3.85 -16.53 -17.20
C GLY A 391 5.29 -16.29 -16.77
N ILE A 392 5.77 -16.97 -15.71
CA ILE A 392 7.21 -17.07 -15.40
C ILE A 392 7.77 -18.29 -16.12
N THR A 393 8.66 -18.08 -17.07
CA THR A 393 9.29 -19.15 -17.88
C THR A 393 10.77 -19.23 -17.58
N ARG A 394 11.27 -20.45 -17.37
CA ARG A 394 12.71 -20.70 -17.21
C ARG A 394 13.41 -20.65 -18.56
N VAL A 395 14.52 -19.94 -18.62
CA VAL A 395 15.38 -19.87 -19.79
C VAL A 395 16.62 -20.72 -19.52
N GLY A 396 16.69 -21.90 -20.12
CA GLY A 396 17.75 -22.88 -19.86
C GLY A 396 17.61 -23.59 -18.51
N SER A 397 18.66 -24.32 -18.12
CA SER A 397 18.72 -25.09 -16.88
C SER A 397 19.14 -24.24 -15.68
N THR A 398 18.72 -24.65 -14.48
CA THR A 398 19.27 -24.13 -13.23
C THR A 398 20.74 -24.52 -13.10
N THR A 399 21.60 -23.58 -12.71
CA THR A 399 23.04 -23.80 -12.56
C THR A 399 23.51 -23.52 -11.13
N GLY A 400 24.64 -24.10 -10.73
CA GLY A 400 25.27 -23.82 -9.45
C GLY A 400 26.38 -22.80 -9.62
N ALA A 401 26.50 -21.91 -8.64
CA ALA A 401 27.64 -21.02 -8.48
C ALA A 401 28.01 -20.90 -7.00
N THR A 402 29.13 -20.25 -6.72
CA THR A 402 29.59 -19.94 -5.38
C THR A 402 30.05 -18.49 -5.35
N PHE A 403 29.57 -17.73 -4.38
CA PHE A 403 30.04 -16.37 -4.14
C PHE A 403 31.50 -16.39 -3.64
N SER A 404 32.16 -15.23 -3.67
CA SER A 404 33.56 -15.10 -3.25
C SER A 404 33.80 -15.45 -1.78
N ASP A 405 32.75 -15.38 -0.94
CA ASP A 405 32.76 -15.78 0.47
C ASP A 405 32.54 -17.29 0.69
N GLY A 406 32.38 -18.07 -0.38
CA GLY A 406 32.13 -19.51 -0.33
C GLY A 406 30.64 -19.88 -0.22
N THR A 407 29.73 -18.90 -0.20
CA THR A 407 28.29 -19.15 -0.13
C THR A 407 27.78 -19.75 -1.44
N PRO A 408 27.19 -20.96 -1.43
CA PRO A 408 26.64 -21.58 -2.63
C PRO A 408 25.31 -20.94 -3.03
N VAL A 409 25.09 -20.83 -4.33
CA VAL A 409 23.88 -20.24 -4.89
C VAL A 409 23.42 -21.02 -6.12
N ARG A 410 22.10 -21.19 -6.24
CA ARG A 410 21.42 -21.78 -7.38
C ARG A 410 20.86 -20.67 -8.25
N LEU A 411 21.27 -20.65 -9.51
CA LEU A 411 20.97 -19.58 -10.44
C LEU A 411 19.98 -20.05 -11.52
N GLN A 412 19.02 -19.19 -11.87
CA GLN A 412 18.08 -19.45 -12.95
C GLN A 412 17.80 -18.17 -13.74
N ASN A 413 18.04 -18.21 -15.05
CA ASN A 413 17.50 -17.20 -15.94
C ASN A 413 16.00 -17.42 -16.10
N ILE A 414 15.20 -16.38 -15.96
CA ILE A 414 13.76 -16.40 -16.19
C ILE A 414 13.35 -15.29 -17.15
N SER A 415 12.23 -15.52 -17.84
CA SER A 415 11.47 -14.49 -18.52
C SER A 415 10.07 -14.41 -17.91
N ILE A 416 9.59 -13.20 -17.68
CA ILE A 416 8.21 -12.97 -17.24
C ILE A 416 7.45 -12.39 -18.44
N ALA A 417 6.39 -13.08 -18.87
CA ALA A 417 5.57 -12.63 -19.99
C ALA A 417 4.94 -11.24 -19.69
N ALA A 418 4.81 -10.38 -20.69
CA ALA A 418 4.16 -9.08 -20.52
C ALA A 418 2.66 -9.19 -20.15
N SER A 419 2.04 -10.34 -20.43
CA SER A 419 0.67 -10.66 -20.06
C SER A 419 0.56 -11.45 -18.75
N ALA A 420 1.66 -11.64 -18.01
CA ALA A 420 1.61 -12.32 -16.72
C ALA A 420 0.72 -11.53 -15.76
N ALA A 421 -0.16 -12.23 -15.05
CA ALA A 421 -0.94 -11.65 -13.96
C ALA A 421 0.02 -11.17 -12.86
N THR A 422 -0.31 -10.05 -12.23
CA THR A 422 0.44 -9.57 -11.07
C THR A 422 0.07 -10.36 -9.82
N GLY A 423 0.99 -10.46 -8.87
CA GLY A 423 0.76 -11.13 -7.59
C GLY A 423 1.88 -12.10 -7.19
N PRO A 424 1.76 -12.72 -6.02
CA PRO A 424 2.78 -13.59 -5.48
C PRO A 424 2.83 -14.95 -6.20
N SER A 425 4.05 -15.48 -6.33
CA SER A 425 4.39 -16.80 -6.84
C SER A 425 5.31 -17.49 -5.86
N ASN A 426 5.03 -18.75 -5.57
CA ASN A 426 5.96 -19.63 -4.88
C ASN A 426 7.21 -19.84 -5.74
N LEU A 427 8.37 -19.84 -5.10
CA LEU A 427 9.65 -20.27 -5.67
C LEU A 427 10.00 -21.63 -5.07
N ALA A 428 10.35 -22.60 -5.90
CA ALA A 428 10.76 -23.92 -5.44
C ALA A 428 12.17 -24.27 -5.93
N LEU A 429 12.96 -24.92 -5.07
CA LEU A 429 14.12 -25.72 -5.47
C LEU A 429 13.78 -27.19 -5.26
N THR A 430 13.92 -28.00 -6.31
CA THR A 430 13.59 -29.43 -6.28
C THR A 430 14.70 -30.26 -6.90
N ASN A 431 15.00 -31.42 -6.33
CA ASN A 431 15.73 -32.51 -6.98
C ASN A 431 14.93 -33.81 -6.84
N ALA A 432 15.56 -34.97 -7.11
CA ALA A 432 14.87 -36.25 -7.11
C ALA A 432 14.40 -36.72 -5.71
N SER A 433 15.01 -36.22 -4.63
CA SER A 433 14.79 -36.71 -3.27
C SER A 433 14.26 -35.66 -2.30
N SER A 434 14.33 -34.37 -2.65
CA SER A 434 13.97 -33.26 -1.76
C SER A 434 13.41 -32.08 -2.55
N ALA A 435 12.58 -31.30 -1.87
CA ALA A 435 12.11 -29.98 -2.28
C ALA A 435 12.22 -28.98 -1.11
N SER A 436 12.49 -27.73 -1.46
CA SER A 436 12.35 -26.55 -0.61
C SER A 436 11.51 -25.53 -1.37
N VAL A 437 10.55 -24.91 -0.68
CA VAL A 437 9.64 -23.93 -1.28
C VAL A 437 9.65 -22.67 -0.42
N LEU A 438 9.64 -21.52 -1.09
CA LEU A 438 9.34 -20.23 -0.48
C LEU A 438 7.99 -19.76 -0.99
N ALA A 439 6.95 -19.92 -0.17
CA ALA A 439 5.62 -19.43 -0.50
C ALA A 439 5.63 -17.91 -0.67
N GLY A 440 5.21 -17.42 -1.84
CA GLY A 440 5.21 -15.98 -2.16
C GLY A 440 6.60 -15.34 -2.28
N GLY A 441 7.67 -16.12 -2.46
CA GLY A 441 9.05 -15.61 -2.55
C GLY A 441 9.33 -14.70 -3.77
N VAL A 442 8.44 -14.69 -4.77
CA VAL A 442 8.48 -13.78 -5.91
C VAL A 442 7.13 -13.09 -6.05
N VAL A 443 7.11 -11.79 -6.33
CA VAL A 443 5.90 -11.02 -6.64
C VAL A 443 6.03 -10.45 -8.04
N VAL A 444 5.17 -10.89 -8.96
CA VAL A 444 5.08 -10.30 -10.30
C VAL A 444 4.36 -8.96 -10.21
N THR A 445 4.94 -7.91 -10.79
CA THR A 445 4.36 -6.56 -10.76
C THR A 445 4.17 -5.99 -12.17
N VAL A 446 3.43 -4.89 -12.27
CA VAL A 446 3.36 -4.14 -13.52
C VAL A 446 4.72 -3.54 -13.89
N ASN A 447 4.93 -3.28 -15.18
CA ASN A 447 6.17 -2.69 -15.71
C ASN A 447 5.91 -1.28 -16.25
N PRO A 448 5.81 -0.28 -15.35
CA PRO A 448 5.32 1.03 -15.71
C PRO A 448 6.27 1.73 -16.67
N THR A 449 5.72 2.20 -17.79
CA THR A 449 6.41 3.08 -18.73
C THR A 449 5.66 4.39 -18.82
N MET A 450 6.22 5.43 -18.21
CA MET A 450 5.69 6.79 -18.30
C MET A 450 6.02 7.43 -19.65
N ALA A 451 5.03 8.12 -20.22
CA ALA A 451 5.19 8.98 -21.38
C ALA A 451 5.75 10.35 -20.97
N SER A 452 6.57 10.94 -21.84
CA SER A 452 7.11 12.30 -21.68
C SER A 452 6.46 13.25 -22.71
N PRO A 453 6.16 14.51 -22.35
CA PRO A 453 6.35 15.12 -21.04
C PRO A 453 5.30 14.70 -20.01
N LEU A 454 5.59 14.83 -18.72
CA LEU A 454 4.58 14.76 -17.67
C LEU A 454 3.67 15.99 -17.74
N ARG A 455 2.41 15.87 -17.29
CA ARG A 455 1.42 16.94 -17.42
C ARG A 455 0.98 17.49 -16.07
N GLU A 456 0.79 18.79 -15.99
CA GLU A 456 0.11 19.47 -14.88
C GLU A 456 -1.35 18.97 -14.81
N GLY A 457 -1.85 18.71 -13.61
CA GLY A 457 -3.08 17.92 -13.41
C GLY A 457 -4.40 18.65 -13.69
N ALA A 458 -4.41 19.98 -13.85
CA ALA A 458 -5.62 20.74 -14.14
C ALA A 458 -5.74 21.12 -15.63
N GLY A 459 -4.73 21.77 -16.18
CA GLY A 459 -4.69 22.31 -17.54
C GLY A 459 -3.86 21.48 -18.53
N PHE A 460 -3.20 20.41 -18.07
CA PHE A 460 -2.31 19.56 -18.89
C PHE A 460 -1.14 20.30 -19.54
N GLY A 461 -0.67 21.39 -18.91
CA GLY A 461 0.58 22.05 -19.26
C GLY A 461 1.80 21.17 -18.96
N THR A 462 2.98 21.54 -19.45
CA THR A 462 4.22 20.75 -19.26
C THR A 462 5.10 21.25 -18.11
N THR A 463 4.78 22.41 -17.54
CA THR A 463 5.46 22.94 -16.37
C THR A 463 4.83 22.36 -15.12
N LEU A 464 5.64 21.90 -14.17
CA LEU A 464 5.20 21.34 -12.89
C LEU A 464 5.72 22.21 -11.75
N ALA A 465 4.99 22.23 -10.64
CA ALA A 465 5.35 23.01 -9.45
C ALA A 465 5.06 22.23 -8.16
N PRO A 466 5.82 22.49 -7.08
CA PRO A 466 5.52 21.94 -5.75
C PRO A 466 4.11 22.32 -5.31
N GLY A 467 3.37 21.38 -4.71
CA GLY A 467 1.96 21.57 -4.35
C GLY A 467 0.98 21.56 -5.53
N GLY A 468 1.48 21.42 -6.77
CA GLY A 468 0.66 21.24 -7.96
C GLY A 468 0.25 19.78 -8.16
N PHE A 469 -0.87 19.56 -8.83
CA PHE A 469 -1.28 18.24 -9.27
C PHE A 469 -0.50 17.85 -10.53
N ILE A 470 -0.22 16.55 -10.66
CA ILE A 470 0.47 15.97 -11.81
C ILE A 470 -0.35 14.80 -12.35
N SER A 471 -0.50 14.75 -13.67
CA SER A 471 -1.03 13.63 -14.42
C SER A 471 0.10 12.96 -15.20
N ILE A 472 0.33 11.68 -14.89
CA ILE A 472 1.34 10.83 -15.47
C ILE A 472 0.63 9.86 -16.41
N PHE A 473 0.78 10.03 -17.72
CA PHE A 473 0.27 9.10 -18.72
C PHE A 473 1.33 8.06 -19.06
N GLY A 474 0.89 6.88 -19.50
CA GLY A 474 1.83 5.82 -19.85
C GLY A 474 1.14 4.51 -20.19
N THR A 475 1.92 3.45 -20.12
CA THR A 475 1.44 2.07 -20.29
C THR A 475 1.85 1.24 -19.08
N ASP A 476 0.99 0.30 -18.72
CA ASP A 476 1.23 -0.66 -17.64
C ASP A 476 1.55 0.04 -16.30
N LEU A 477 0.90 1.19 -16.04
CA LEU A 477 1.17 2.01 -14.85
C LEU A 477 0.58 1.41 -13.56
N ALA A 478 -0.50 0.65 -13.68
CA ALA A 478 -1.17 -0.08 -12.60
C ALA A 478 -1.93 -1.27 -13.20
N GLU A 479 -2.27 -2.28 -12.40
CA GLU A 479 -3.02 -3.45 -12.90
C GLU A 479 -4.49 -3.11 -13.18
N SER A 480 -5.09 -2.29 -12.31
CA SER A 480 -6.48 -1.86 -12.42
C SER A 480 -6.64 -0.42 -11.94
N LEU A 481 -7.83 0.13 -12.14
CA LEU A 481 -8.14 1.45 -11.59
C LEU A 481 -8.36 1.35 -10.08
N ALA A 482 -7.67 2.20 -9.31
CA ALA A 482 -7.94 2.45 -7.90
C ALA A 482 -7.98 3.95 -7.63
N SER A 483 -8.79 4.37 -6.65
CA SER A 483 -8.95 5.77 -6.22
C SER A 483 -8.79 5.88 -4.72
N ALA A 484 -8.17 6.98 -4.27
CA ALA A 484 -8.01 7.26 -2.85
C ALA A 484 -9.36 7.51 -2.18
N SER A 485 -9.59 6.84 -1.05
CA SER A 485 -10.82 6.96 -0.25
C SER A 485 -10.62 7.70 1.08
N ALA A 486 -9.37 8.10 1.38
CA ALA A 486 -8.95 8.62 2.67
C ALA A 486 -8.14 9.92 2.53
N ILE A 487 -8.11 10.67 3.63
CA ILE A 487 -7.21 11.80 3.88
C ILE A 487 -6.48 11.49 5.20
N PRO A 488 -5.14 11.59 5.28
CA PRO A 488 -4.20 12.01 4.23
C PRO A 488 -4.28 11.16 2.95
N LEU A 489 -3.94 11.75 1.80
CA LEU A 489 -3.90 10.98 0.55
C LEU A 489 -2.80 9.90 0.62
N PRO A 490 -3.08 8.65 0.21
CA PRO A 490 -2.13 7.56 0.35
C PRO A 490 -0.97 7.73 -0.63
N THR A 491 0.24 7.34 -0.24
CA THR A 491 1.42 7.32 -1.14
C THR A 491 1.64 5.99 -1.85
N SER A 492 0.78 4.99 -1.56
CA SER A 492 0.67 3.70 -2.25
C SER A 492 -0.80 3.43 -2.56
N LEU A 493 -1.11 3.09 -3.81
CA LEU A 493 -2.49 2.83 -4.24
C LEU A 493 -2.46 1.77 -5.33
N GLY A 494 -3.24 0.69 -5.17
CA GLY A 494 -3.32 -0.39 -6.16
C GLY A 494 -1.98 -1.05 -6.51
N GLY A 495 -1.05 -1.15 -5.54
CA GLY A 495 0.29 -1.71 -5.78
C GLY A 495 1.32 -0.73 -6.35
N VAL A 496 0.96 0.54 -6.51
CA VAL A 496 1.75 1.53 -7.23
C VAL A 496 2.06 2.73 -6.34
N SER A 497 3.29 3.22 -6.44
CA SER A 497 3.75 4.44 -5.80
C SER A 497 4.43 5.37 -6.82
N VAL A 498 4.37 6.67 -6.61
CA VAL A 498 5.08 7.66 -7.46
C VAL A 498 6.14 8.34 -6.62
N LYS A 499 7.40 8.22 -7.04
CA LYS A 499 8.53 8.90 -6.41
C LYS A 499 8.86 10.17 -7.20
N ILE A 500 8.96 11.29 -6.50
CA ILE A 500 9.37 12.60 -7.06
C ILE A 500 10.54 13.11 -6.21
N GLY A 501 11.72 13.14 -6.81
CA GLY A 501 12.96 13.42 -6.07
C GLY A 501 13.21 12.34 -5.02
N ASN A 502 13.23 12.74 -3.75
CA ASN A 502 13.47 11.86 -2.61
C ASN A 502 12.21 11.53 -1.79
N ARG A 503 11.00 11.86 -2.29
CA ARG A 503 9.72 11.67 -1.59
C ARG A 503 8.71 10.93 -2.45
N PHE A 504 7.81 10.17 -1.82
CA PHE A 504 6.63 9.68 -2.52
C PHE A 504 5.54 10.74 -2.57
N ALA A 505 4.90 10.82 -3.73
CA ALA A 505 3.78 11.70 -3.99
C ALA A 505 2.49 11.06 -3.45
N PRO A 506 1.62 11.84 -2.78
CA PRO A 506 0.26 11.40 -2.48
C PRO A 506 -0.51 11.14 -3.77
N LEU A 507 -1.23 10.03 -3.81
CA LEU A 507 -1.95 9.53 -4.98
C LEU A 507 -3.44 9.81 -4.84
N ILE A 508 -4.05 10.23 -5.94
CA ILE A 508 -5.49 10.47 -6.06
C ILE A 508 -6.14 9.28 -6.74
N SER A 509 -5.53 8.82 -7.84
CA SER A 509 -5.98 7.68 -8.62
C SER A 509 -4.84 7.05 -9.41
N VAL A 510 -4.90 5.73 -9.60
CA VAL A 510 -4.00 4.97 -10.47
C VAL A 510 -4.83 4.13 -11.43
N SER A 511 -4.34 3.91 -12.65
CA SER A 511 -4.94 3.05 -13.67
C SER A 511 -3.84 2.56 -14.62
N PRO A 512 -4.11 1.55 -15.49
CA PRO A 512 -3.10 1.08 -16.44
C PRO A 512 -2.52 2.17 -17.36
N GLY A 513 -3.30 3.21 -17.69
CA GLY A 513 -2.90 4.28 -18.61
C GLY A 513 -2.55 5.62 -17.97
N GLN A 514 -2.91 5.84 -16.69
CA GLN A 514 -2.77 7.14 -16.03
C GLN A 514 -2.65 7.04 -14.51
N VAL A 515 -1.75 7.82 -13.93
CA VAL A 515 -1.65 8.09 -12.49
C VAL A 515 -1.85 9.59 -12.24
N ASN A 516 -2.69 9.95 -11.27
CA ASN A 516 -2.86 11.32 -10.80
C ASN A 516 -2.33 11.43 -9.37
N ALA A 517 -1.44 12.39 -9.15
CA ALA A 517 -0.76 12.57 -7.87
C ALA A 517 -0.59 14.05 -7.52
N LEU A 518 -0.21 14.33 -6.28
CA LEU A 518 0.20 15.66 -5.83
C LEU A 518 1.73 15.74 -5.79
N VAL A 519 2.33 16.72 -6.45
CA VAL A 519 3.76 17.02 -6.29
C VAL A 519 4.00 17.50 -4.85
N PRO A 520 4.88 16.86 -4.06
CA PRO A 520 5.11 17.29 -2.69
C PRO A 520 5.53 18.77 -2.59
N PHE A 521 5.04 19.48 -1.58
CA PHE A 521 5.40 20.89 -1.31
C PHE A 521 6.89 21.06 -0.99
N GLU A 522 7.54 20.00 -0.51
CA GLU A 522 8.91 20.03 0.01
C GLU A 522 9.98 19.71 -1.03
N VAL A 523 9.58 19.31 -2.24
CA VAL A 523 10.52 19.10 -3.35
C VAL A 523 10.66 20.39 -4.16
N SER A 524 11.85 20.65 -4.70
CA SER A 524 12.11 21.82 -5.55
C SER A 524 13.30 21.56 -6.48
N GLY A 525 13.48 22.41 -7.49
CA GLY A 525 14.60 22.31 -8.44
C GLY A 525 14.45 21.14 -9.41
N SER A 526 15.60 20.60 -9.84
CA SER A 526 15.64 19.44 -10.75
C SER A 526 15.44 18.14 -9.97
N VAL A 527 14.42 17.37 -10.33
CA VAL A 527 14.03 16.12 -9.69
C VAL A 527 13.81 15.02 -10.72
N ASN A 528 13.98 13.78 -10.29
CA ASN A 528 13.58 12.61 -11.06
C ASN A 528 12.18 12.17 -10.64
N VAL A 529 11.30 11.94 -11.60
CA VAL A 529 10.01 11.28 -11.38
C VAL A 529 10.11 9.82 -11.81
N GLN A 530 9.55 8.91 -11.01
CA GLN A 530 9.52 7.48 -11.30
C GLN A 530 8.26 6.84 -10.70
N VAL A 531 7.66 5.91 -11.43
CA VAL A 531 6.62 5.01 -10.89
C VAL A 531 7.31 3.75 -10.36
N VAL A 532 6.96 3.34 -9.15
CA VAL A 532 7.57 2.23 -8.39
C VAL A 532 6.49 1.23 -7.99
N THR A 533 6.80 -0.06 -8.09
CA THR A 533 5.89 -1.20 -7.85
C THR A 533 6.47 -2.22 -6.87
N GLY A 534 7.60 -1.90 -6.24
CA GLY A 534 8.35 -2.80 -5.37
C GLY A 534 9.73 -2.20 -5.02
N PRO A 535 10.44 -2.70 -4.00
CA PRO A 535 11.86 -2.39 -3.79
C PRO A 535 12.72 -2.68 -5.03
N ASP A 536 12.41 -3.78 -5.74
CA ASP A 536 13.13 -4.20 -6.96
C ASP A 536 12.37 -3.83 -8.26
N GLY A 537 11.19 -3.22 -8.13
CA GLY A 537 10.27 -2.92 -9.23
C GLY A 537 10.15 -1.42 -9.50
N ALA A 538 10.77 -0.94 -10.57
CA ALA A 538 10.66 0.46 -10.97
C ALA A 538 10.57 0.65 -12.50
N GLY A 539 9.83 1.68 -12.89
CA GLY A 539 9.68 2.12 -14.28
C GLY A 539 10.83 3.00 -14.77
N ASN A 540 10.66 3.55 -15.97
CA ASN A 540 11.59 4.57 -16.50
C ASN A 540 11.62 5.83 -15.63
N ILE A 541 12.72 6.57 -15.69
CA ILE A 541 12.88 7.85 -14.99
C ILE A 541 12.62 9.00 -15.97
N ILE A 542 11.82 9.98 -15.56
CA ILE A 542 11.66 11.25 -16.29
C ILE A 542 12.24 12.39 -15.45
N PRO A 543 13.33 13.05 -15.90
CA PRO A 543 13.85 14.24 -15.23
C PRO A 543 12.92 15.44 -15.48
N VAL A 544 12.65 16.19 -14.41
CA VAL A 544 11.79 17.37 -14.42
C VAL A 544 12.46 18.50 -13.65
N THR A 545 12.47 19.71 -14.22
CA THR A 545 12.81 20.92 -13.47
C THR A 545 11.53 21.58 -12.99
N LEU A 546 11.32 21.60 -11.67
CA LEU A 546 10.16 22.22 -11.05
C LEU A 546 10.27 23.75 -11.10
N SER A 547 9.19 24.40 -11.50
CA SER A 547 9.02 25.85 -11.39
C SER A 547 8.43 26.20 -10.01
N PRO A 548 8.70 27.38 -9.44
CA PRO A 548 8.02 27.84 -8.22
C PRO A 548 6.49 27.90 -8.36
N THR A 549 5.99 28.07 -9.58
CA THR A 549 4.55 28.07 -9.89
C THR A 549 4.29 27.44 -11.27
N ALA A 550 3.19 26.71 -11.39
CA ALA A 550 2.66 26.14 -12.63
C ALA A 550 1.13 26.19 -12.56
N PRO A 551 0.52 27.38 -12.80
CA PRO A 551 -0.91 27.54 -12.60
C PRO A 551 -1.73 26.72 -13.59
N GLY A 552 -2.76 26.04 -13.12
CA GLY A 552 -3.76 25.38 -13.94
C GLY A 552 -5.16 25.60 -13.34
N ILE A 553 -6.15 25.92 -14.16
CA ILE A 553 -7.56 26.01 -13.75
C ILE A 553 -8.25 24.72 -14.14
N PHE A 554 -8.90 24.08 -13.17
CA PHE A 554 -9.67 22.87 -13.45
C PHE A 554 -10.85 23.18 -14.38
N ALA A 555 -11.12 22.29 -15.33
CA ALA A 555 -12.29 22.36 -16.19
C ALA A 555 -13.30 21.27 -15.78
N THR A 556 -14.59 21.58 -15.90
CA THR A 556 -15.69 20.69 -15.51
C THR A 556 -15.80 19.43 -16.37
N ASN A 557 -15.28 19.49 -17.60
CA ASN A 557 -15.16 18.34 -18.51
C ASN A 557 -13.85 17.54 -18.32
N GLN A 558 -12.96 17.97 -17.41
CA GLN A 558 -11.67 17.33 -17.12
C GLN A 558 -10.67 17.32 -18.28
N GLN A 559 -10.88 18.14 -19.32
CA GLN A 559 -9.99 18.19 -20.49
C GLN A 559 -9.00 19.37 -20.45
N GLY A 560 -9.03 20.19 -19.40
CA GLY A 560 -8.21 21.39 -19.27
C GLY A 560 -8.69 22.59 -20.12
N PHE A 561 -9.86 22.51 -20.74
CA PHE A 561 -10.50 23.61 -21.48
C PHE A 561 -12.03 23.53 -21.38
N GLY A 562 -12.73 24.57 -21.84
CA GLY A 562 -14.20 24.66 -21.69
C GLY A 562 -14.58 25.24 -20.32
N GLN A 563 -15.79 24.95 -19.83
CA GLN A 563 -16.29 25.57 -18.59
C GLN A 563 -15.40 25.23 -17.40
N GLY A 564 -14.87 26.26 -16.75
CA GLY A 564 -14.01 26.13 -15.57
C GLY A 564 -14.78 25.58 -14.37
N ALA A 565 -14.07 24.92 -13.47
CA ALA A 565 -14.53 24.60 -12.13
C ALA A 565 -14.60 25.89 -11.29
N ILE A 566 -15.55 26.73 -11.65
CA ILE A 566 -15.77 28.06 -11.10
C ILE A 566 -17.17 28.07 -10.50
N LEU A 567 -17.26 28.35 -9.20
CA LEU A 567 -18.53 28.48 -8.50
C LEU A 567 -18.90 29.95 -8.33
N ASN A 568 -20.20 30.23 -8.33
CA ASN A 568 -20.71 31.49 -7.83
C ASN A 568 -20.54 31.54 -6.29
N ASN A 569 -20.50 32.74 -5.71
CA ASN A 569 -20.40 32.93 -4.26
C ASN A 569 -21.29 34.11 -3.87
N PRO A 570 -22.26 33.94 -2.94
CA PRO A 570 -22.40 32.85 -1.96
C PRO A 570 -23.19 31.60 -2.40
N ASP A 571 -23.74 31.58 -3.61
CA ASP A 571 -24.48 30.43 -4.14
C ASP A 571 -23.53 29.44 -4.83
N PRO A 572 -23.29 28.23 -4.30
CA PRO A 572 -22.27 27.30 -4.80
C PRO A 572 -22.70 26.53 -6.07
N SER A 573 -23.41 27.20 -6.98
CA SER A 573 -23.68 26.75 -8.35
C SER A 573 -22.46 27.01 -9.24
N PHE A 574 -22.22 26.16 -10.24
CA PHE A 574 -21.19 26.44 -11.23
C PHE A 574 -21.59 27.65 -12.08
N ALA A 575 -20.61 28.53 -12.32
CA ALA A 575 -20.71 29.70 -13.18
C ALA A 575 -20.72 29.31 -14.67
N ALA A 576 -21.74 28.54 -15.05
CA ALA A 576 -21.91 27.90 -16.35
C ALA A 576 -23.36 28.05 -16.84
N PRO A 577 -23.66 27.82 -18.13
CA PRO A 577 -25.01 27.93 -18.66
C PRO A 577 -25.97 27.00 -17.91
N ALA A 578 -27.23 27.43 -17.74
CA ALA A 578 -28.21 26.67 -16.97
C ALA A 578 -28.41 25.26 -17.56
N GLY A 579 -28.26 24.22 -16.72
CA GLY A 579 -28.37 22.82 -17.10
C GLY A 579 -27.16 22.24 -17.83
N SER A 580 -26.06 22.98 -18.00
CA SER A 580 -24.95 22.53 -18.86
C SER A 580 -24.04 21.48 -18.22
N ILE A 581 -24.08 21.30 -16.90
CA ILE A 581 -23.28 20.32 -16.18
C ILE A 581 -24.22 19.29 -15.55
N PRO A 582 -24.25 18.05 -16.07
CA PRO A 582 -25.10 16.99 -15.53
C PRO A 582 -24.87 16.77 -14.03
N GLY A 583 -25.95 16.73 -13.25
CA GLY A 583 -25.89 16.44 -11.81
C GLY A 583 -25.40 17.59 -10.92
N ALA A 584 -25.09 18.76 -11.47
CA ALA A 584 -24.66 19.93 -10.71
C ALA A 584 -25.56 21.16 -10.95
N PRO A 585 -25.82 22.00 -9.94
CA PRO A 585 -26.50 23.28 -10.15
C PRO A 585 -25.59 24.22 -10.93
N THR A 586 -26.14 24.88 -11.94
CA THR A 586 -25.42 25.80 -12.83
C THR A 586 -26.23 27.07 -13.06
N ARG A 587 -25.59 28.22 -13.03
CA ARG A 587 -26.11 29.47 -13.61
C ARG A 587 -24.97 30.39 -14.00
N PRO A 588 -25.16 31.29 -14.98
CA PRO A 588 -24.19 32.35 -15.24
C PRO A 588 -23.90 33.18 -13.99
N ALA A 589 -22.64 33.59 -13.84
CA ALA A 589 -22.23 34.59 -12.85
C ALA A 589 -22.77 35.98 -13.25
N ARG A 590 -23.00 36.87 -12.28
CA ARG A 590 -23.36 38.27 -12.56
C ARG A 590 -22.13 39.18 -12.52
N ARG A 591 -22.19 40.29 -13.24
CA ARG A 591 -21.19 41.35 -13.09
C ARG A 591 -21.16 41.86 -11.66
N GLY A 592 -19.97 42.07 -11.10
CA GLY A 592 -19.78 42.48 -9.71
C GLY A 592 -19.99 41.37 -8.68
N GLU A 593 -20.39 40.16 -9.09
CA GLU A 593 -20.49 39.00 -8.21
C GLU A 593 -19.10 38.43 -7.90
N VAL A 594 -18.93 37.85 -6.70
CA VAL A 594 -17.75 37.07 -6.38
C VAL A 594 -17.89 35.67 -6.94
N VAL A 595 -16.87 35.19 -7.64
CA VAL A 595 -16.75 33.80 -8.07
C VAL A 595 -15.54 33.15 -7.41
N THR A 596 -15.63 31.83 -7.22
CA THR A 596 -14.59 30.99 -6.63
C THR A 596 -14.02 30.09 -7.71
N ILE A 597 -12.75 30.29 -8.05
CA ILE A 597 -12.01 29.52 -9.07
C ILE A 597 -11.17 28.45 -8.38
N TYR A 598 -11.32 27.19 -8.79
CA TYR A 598 -10.47 26.09 -8.34
C TYR A 598 -9.29 25.86 -9.28
N ALA A 599 -8.09 25.78 -8.71
CA ALA A 599 -6.85 25.75 -9.46
C ALA A 599 -5.78 24.85 -8.82
N SER A 600 -4.66 24.69 -9.51
CA SER A 600 -3.47 23.99 -9.03
C SER A 600 -2.21 24.82 -9.25
N GLY A 601 -1.14 24.50 -8.51
CA GLY A 601 0.23 24.98 -8.77
C GLY A 601 0.42 26.50 -8.67
N LEU A 602 -0.40 27.20 -7.88
CA LEU A 602 -0.33 28.67 -7.78
C LEU A 602 0.89 29.19 -7.01
N GLY A 603 1.57 28.33 -6.25
CA GLY A 603 2.82 28.64 -5.55
C GLY A 603 2.77 28.44 -4.04
N PRO A 604 3.80 28.92 -3.32
CA PRO A 604 3.96 28.68 -1.89
C PRO A 604 2.87 29.38 -1.06
N VAL A 605 2.53 28.75 0.07
CA VAL A 605 1.50 29.22 1.00
C VAL A 605 2.05 29.42 2.42
N THR A 606 1.40 30.28 3.19
CA THR A 606 1.67 30.52 4.61
C THR A 606 0.39 30.38 5.46
N PRO A 607 0.40 29.58 6.55
CA PRO A 607 1.49 28.67 6.94
C PRO A 607 1.75 27.59 5.88
N ALA A 608 2.96 27.00 5.88
CA ALA A 608 3.26 25.90 4.97
C ALA A 608 2.34 24.71 5.25
N SER A 609 1.84 24.05 4.20
CA SER A 609 1.00 22.86 4.33
C SER A 609 1.83 21.60 4.15
N PRO A 610 1.76 20.61 5.06
CA PRO A 610 2.37 19.32 4.80
C PRO A 610 1.70 18.64 3.61
N THR A 611 2.51 17.96 2.81
CA THR A 611 2.04 17.19 1.66
C THR A 611 1.06 16.09 2.07
N GLY A 612 -0.04 15.94 1.32
CA GLY A 612 -1.02 14.86 1.53
C GLY A 612 -2.12 15.15 2.55
N LEU A 613 -1.96 16.15 3.42
CA LEU A 613 -2.97 16.57 4.39
C LEU A 613 -3.98 17.57 3.81
N ASP A 614 -5.19 17.58 4.36
CA ASP A 614 -6.18 18.56 3.99
C ASP A 614 -5.89 19.93 4.59
N SER A 615 -6.29 20.96 3.85
CA SER A 615 -6.06 22.34 4.25
C SER A 615 -6.98 22.71 5.41
N GLY A 616 -6.39 23.08 6.54
CA GLY A 616 -7.11 23.34 7.80
C GLY A 616 -7.28 22.11 8.70
N ALA A 617 -6.57 21.01 8.41
CA ALA A 617 -6.48 19.83 9.29
C ALA A 617 -6.22 20.26 10.75
N GLY A 618 -6.88 19.61 11.70
CA GLY A 618 -6.69 19.89 13.13
C GLY A 618 -7.14 21.28 13.60
N GLY A 619 -7.94 22.00 12.80
CA GLY A 619 -8.39 23.36 13.12
C GLY A 619 -7.33 24.44 12.86
N THR A 620 -6.28 24.11 12.10
CA THR A 620 -5.20 25.02 11.74
C THR A 620 -5.67 26.14 10.80
N THR A 621 -4.93 27.25 10.80
CA THR A 621 -5.17 28.39 9.90
C THR A 621 -5.07 27.95 8.44
N ILE A 622 -6.08 28.28 7.62
CA ILE A 622 -6.09 27.98 6.19
C ILE A 622 -4.89 28.65 5.50
N PRO A 623 -4.01 27.89 4.82
CA PRO A 623 -2.86 28.42 4.11
C PRO A 623 -3.24 29.38 2.98
N LYS A 624 -2.67 30.59 3.00
CA LYS A 624 -2.85 31.61 1.94
C LYS A 624 -1.62 31.70 1.07
N LEU A 625 -1.77 32.07 -0.20
CA LEU A 625 -0.62 32.33 -1.05
C LEU A 625 0.26 33.43 -0.47
N VAL A 626 1.57 33.24 -0.53
CA VAL A 626 2.56 34.26 -0.17
C VAL A 626 2.44 35.46 -1.12
N ASN A 627 2.23 35.21 -2.41
CA ASN A 627 2.04 36.22 -3.44
C ASN A 627 0.73 35.95 -4.19
N PHE A 628 -0.17 36.94 -4.23
CA PHE A 628 -1.47 36.80 -4.90
C PHE A 628 -1.29 36.82 -6.43
N PRO A 629 -2.04 36.00 -7.18
CA PRO A 629 -1.99 35.99 -8.63
C PRO A 629 -2.85 37.12 -9.23
N THR A 630 -2.64 37.40 -10.52
CA THR A 630 -3.56 38.21 -11.33
C THR A 630 -4.58 37.30 -11.99
N VAL A 631 -5.86 37.60 -11.84
CA VAL A 631 -6.95 36.91 -12.57
C VAL A 631 -7.44 37.80 -13.70
N ARG A 632 -7.66 37.22 -14.88
CA ARG A 632 -8.32 37.89 -16.01
C ARG A 632 -9.60 37.17 -16.39
N ILE A 633 -10.69 37.92 -16.52
CA ILE A 633 -11.99 37.44 -17.00
C ILE A 633 -12.37 38.27 -18.22
N GLY A 634 -12.52 37.63 -19.39
CA GLY A 634 -12.74 38.31 -20.67
C GLY A 634 -11.65 39.31 -21.02
N GLY A 635 -10.39 39.00 -20.66
CA GLY A 635 -9.23 39.87 -20.83
C GLY A 635 -9.09 41.00 -19.79
N GLN A 636 -10.13 41.29 -19.02
CA GLN A 636 -10.15 42.34 -17.99
C GLN A 636 -9.57 41.80 -16.67
N VAL A 637 -8.77 42.61 -15.97
CA VAL A 637 -8.25 42.25 -14.64
C VAL A 637 -9.39 42.22 -13.63
N ALA A 638 -9.51 41.11 -12.92
CA ALA A 638 -10.50 40.90 -11.87
C ALA A 638 -9.84 41.06 -10.49
N ALA A 639 -10.53 41.74 -9.56
CA ALA A 639 -10.03 41.96 -8.20
C ALA A 639 -10.03 40.62 -7.43
N VAL A 640 -8.94 40.31 -6.72
CA VAL A 640 -8.79 39.05 -5.97
C VAL A 640 -8.93 39.32 -4.47
N ASP A 641 -10.00 38.78 -3.87
CA ASP A 641 -10.30 38.95 -2.45
C ASP A 641 -9.61 37.90 -1.58
N PHE A 642 -9.35 36.72 -2.15
CA PHE A 642 -8.69 35.61 -1.47
C PHE A 642 -7.95 34.73 -2.47
N ALA A 643 -6.75 34.27 -2.10
CA ALA A 643 -6.06 33.21 -2.80
C ALA A 643 -5.28 32.33 -1.81
N GLY A 644 -5.48 31.01 -1.87
CA GLY A 644 -4.89 30.06 -0.91
C GLY A 644 -5.32 28.64 -1.20
N LEU A 645 -5.04 27.71 -0.27
CA LEU A 645 -5.56 26.35 -0.38
C LEU A 645 -7.04 26.29 -0.01
N ALA A 646 -7.79 25.46 -0.73
CA ALA A 646 -9.21 25.22 -0.51
C ALA A 646 -9.40 24.40 0.79
N PRO A 647 -10.17 24.90 1.77
CA PRO A 647 -10.39 24.17 3.03
C PRO A 647 -10.93 22.75 2.80
N THR A 648 -10.47 21.78 3.59
CA THR A 648 -10.87 20.34 3.53
C THR A 648 -10.47 19.58 2.25
N PHE A 649 -9.65 20.19 1.40
CA PHE A 649 -9.04 19.56 0.24
C PHE A 649 -7.51 19.49 0.40
N VAL A 650 -6.93 18.46 -0.20
CA VAL A 650 -5.49 18.23 -0.25
C VAL A 650 -4.95 18.87 -1.53
N GLY A 651 -4.03 19.83 -1.42
CA GLY A 651 -3.33 20.46 -2.56
C GLY A 651 -4.17 21.33 -3.52
N LEU A 652 -5.51 21.36 -3.38
CA LEU A 652 -6.39 22.18 -4.21
C LEU A 652 -6.29 23.65 -3.84
N TYR A 653 -6.08 24.54 -4.82
CA TYR A 653 -6.10 25.98 -4.61
C TYR A 653 -7.48 26.56 -4.90
N GLN A 654 -7.81 27.63 -4.18
CA GLN A 654 -9.01 28.43 -4.36
C GLN A 654 -8.64 29.91 -4.52
N VAL A 655 -9.24 30.56 -5.53
CA VAL A 655 -9.15 32.01 -5.73
C VAL A 655 -10.56 32.61 -5.76
N ASN A 656 -10.85 33.55 -4.85
CA ASN A 656 -12.09 34.31 -4.89
C ASN A 656 -11.84 35.64 -5.60
N THR A 657 -12.62 35.93 -6.64
CA THR A 657 -12.44 37.12 -7.46
C THR A 657 -13.77 37.75 -7.85
N ILE A 658 -13.78 39.06 -8.06
CA ILE A 658 -14.96 39.82 -8.46
C ILE A 658 -15.05 39.86 -9.99
N VAL A 659 -16.18 39.42 -10.55
CA VAL A 659 -16.46 39.52 -11.99
C VAL A 659 -16.45 40.99 -12.42
N PRO A 660 -15.59 41.43 -13.34
CA PRO A 660 -15.46 42.85 -13.70
C PRO A 660 -16.77 43.43 -14.25
N ALA A 661 -17.18 44.61 -13.79
CA ALA A 661 -18.43 45.24 -14.21
C ALA A 661 -18.53 45.51 -15.73
N GLY A 662 -17.38 45.69 -16.40
CA GLY A 662 -17.29 45.95 -17.83
C GLY A 662 -17.08 44.70 -18.70
N VAL A 663 -17.02 43.48 -18.12
CA VAL A 663 -16.73 42.27 -18.89
C VAL A 663 -17.89 41.89 -19.82
N ALA A 664 -17.61 41.37 -21.02
CA ALA A 664 -18.64 40.91 -21.94
C ALA A 664 -19.57 39.86 -21.31
N LEU A 665 -20.83 39.84 -21.77
CA LEU A 665 -21.81 38.81 -21.39
C LEU A 665 -21.72 37.63 -22.37
N GLY A 666 -22.12 36.45 -21.91
CA GLY A 666 -22.20 35.25 -22.75
C GLY A 666 -21.71 34.01 -22.03
N ASP A 667 -21.86 32.87 -22.69
CA ASP A 667 -21.63 31.57 -22.07
C ASP A 667 -20.16 31.17 -22.03
N ASN A 668 -19.31 31.78 -22.86
CA ASN A 668 -17.93 31.35 -23.07
C ASN A 668 -16.91 32.48 -22.87
N ILE A 669 -17.02 33.22 -21.77
CA ILE A 669 -16.05 34.28 -21.44
C ILE A 669 -14.77 33.65 -20.91
N THR A 670 -13.61 34.04 -21.43
CA THR A 670 -12.33 33.42 -21.06
C THR A 670 -11.90 33.76 -19.64
N VAL A 671 -11.27 32.80 -18.95
CA VAL A 671 -10.66 32.99 -17.63
C VAL A 671 -9.25 32.45 -17.62
N GLN A 672 -8.31 33.24 -17.11
CA GLN A 672 -6.91 32.86 -16.93
C GLN A 672 -6.36 33.40 -15.61
N ILE A 673 -5.40 32.68 -15.03
CA ILE A 673 -4.63 33.09 -13.85
C ILE A 673 -3.17 33.24 -14.24
N THR A 674 -2.56 34.38 -13.90
CA THR A 674 -1.11 34.63 -14.05
C THR A 674 -0.47 34.80 -12.67
N THR A 675 0.58 34.03 -12.39
CA THR A 675 1.27 34.05 -11.09
C THR A 675 2.33 35.15 -11.02
N PHE A 676 2.91 35.36 -9.83
CA PHE A 676 3.98 36.34 -9.60
C PHE A 676 5.26 36.07 -10.40
N GLN A 677 5.46 34.83 -10.88
CA GLN A 677 6.56 34.44 -11.77
C GLN A 677 6.24 34.66 -13.26
N GLY A 678 5.08 35.24 -13.59
CA GLY A 678 4.62 35.47 -14.96
C GLY A 678 4.07 34.22 -15.68
N GLN A 679 3.98 33.07 -15.00
CA GLN A 679 3.39 31.86 -15.57
C GLN A 679 1.87 32.02 -15.68
N THR A 680 1.29 31.58 -16.78
CA THR A 680 -0.15 31.72 -17.05
C THR A 680 -0.81 30.35 -17.22
N SER A 681 -2.02 30.20 -16.68
CA SER A 681 -2.77 28.96 -16.76
C SER A 681 -3.27 28.64 -18.17
N ASN A 682 -3.77 27.41 -18.34
CA ASN A 682 -4.73 27.10 -19.40
C ASN A 682 -5.89 28.10 -19.40
N THR A 683 -6.55 28.21 -20.56
CA THR A 683 -7.75 29.04 -20.72
C THR A 683 -8.99 28.18 -20.52
N VAL A 684 -9.79 28.52 -19.52
CA VAL A 684 -11.14 27.98 -19.35
C VAL A 684 -12.17 29.06 -19.67
N THR A 685 -13.43 28.69 -19.70
CA THR A 685 -14.55 29.61 -19.88
C THR A 685 -15.42 29.72 -18.63
N ILE A 686 -16.17 30.80 -18.56
CA ILE A 686 -17.20 31.07 -17.55
C ILE A 686 -18.42 31.67 -18.26
N ALA A 687 -19.63 31.35 -17.81
CA ALA A 687 -20.85 32.01 -18.27
C ALA A 687 -21.13 33.27 -17.44
N ILE A 688 -21.42 34.39 -18.12
CA ILE A 688 -21.68 35.70 -17.49
C ILE A 688 -22.99 36.28 -18.00
N SER A 689 -23.82 36.70 -17.04
CA SER A 689 -25.08 37.42 -17.24
C SER A 689 -25.01 38.81 -16.59
N GLN A 690 -26.07 39.60 -16.81
CA GLN A 690 -26.16 40.98 -16.29
C GLN A 690 -25.98 41.06 -14.78
#